data_AF-A0A9E6X5X3-F1
#
_entry.id   AF-A0A9E6X5X3-F1
#
_cell.length_a   1.000
_cell.length_b   1.000
_cell.length_c   1.000
_cell.angle_alpha   90.00
_cell.angle_beta   90.00
_cell.angle_gamma   90.00
#
_symmetry.space_group_name_H-M   'P 1'
#
loop_
_entity.id
_entity.type
_entity.pdbx_description
1 polymer ?
#
loop_
_entity_poly.entity_id
_entity_poly.type
_entity_poly.pdbx_seq_one_letter_code
_entity_poly.pdbx_strand_id
1 'polypeptide(L)'
;MYPRVTAIVVAHSGGPRLERTLDALAAQTRRPDAVIAVDCATSDDAARLLSESGPTQLLSVPERLPFGAAIATAVRVLPPTTSSDELIWLLAHDTAPEPEALAALLGALEVSPSVAVVGPKLVDADDPAFIREFGETMTPFGASVPLVENELDQAQHDGLTDVLAVSSAGMLVRQQLWEALDGFDPALPTADDGLDFCTRARLAGFRVTLVAQARVAIGGDGLAGPNLSPKWRVRRRLVKERRAAQLHRRMAYAPGGAVPFHWLSLVPLAILRSLLRLLRKEPGSIGGELAAAFRVAFSGLAVSTARRRLARSRTVTWAAVAPLRIPFSEVRRARALKREAALVSQQGEKQELDFFATGGGWTVLIALVVGVAMFFPLVGSGALSGGGLLPLDTSVGQLWANLGYGWRDVSLGFTGAADPFSAVLAVLGSLTFWQPSLSLVVLYLAALPVTALGAWLAAARLTSRTMLRVFGALVYTFAPTLLLAMQDGRPSAVLAHLLLPWLFFAGLAARRSWAASATTALLAAATAACAPILIPALVVAWIAAIVFAGRRAARIAFIPLPAVVLFGPLVWQQGARGAWLSILADPGVPLDTRQTPAWQLALGFPDGLLGGWHELLAGNGFAQAPTLVVAVLLAPLGILALLALFLRGTVRAIVALVVALTGFVTAVAALHLQVAVTGGTVVPIWPGTAVSLYWLGLTGAAVLALSALGRAAVYPAWAGIVAIAIVATPVALMAHRDDAVVSESDGRTMPAVVTAKASTQPRTGTLRITPQPDGGIAAEVVRGSGQTLDDQSTLSTTERSLTADQKRLATIAGNLASRSGFDATSQLKQLGIDFVLLAPPATALDERASTTASATSTRATVALDANPVLSSVGTTSSGVLWAFDRGTSAVPAAAQIPTDAGGIWRVLVLLVQGIVIGVTLLLSIPTTRSADRVAELNARRAQGRGVDDDITAVEPDDRPDAPVAGEETIAEESLDEYEAEPEDEAAVESADEDEARAVEPEPDPGHEPETEHEPETEHEPESEHGPKPESAPVIPALPPTSPAEQRAGADRVPLVGPAPVAVALPDASEQETADTAIAGGATPSSESRLPTRPVPVVDEPTTLDDGLEETIIRPRRVTEPGGDRG
;
A
#
# COMPACT_ATOMS: atom_id res chain seq x y z
N MET A 1 -27.71 56.74 30.29
CA MET A 1 -28.36 57.05 29.00
C MET A 1 -29.01 55.77 28.49
N TYR A 2 -29.76 55.80 27.39
CA TYR A 2 -29.96 54.55 26.63
C TYR A 2 -28.69 54.30 25.80
N PRO A 3 -28.15 53.07 25.77
CA PRO A 3 -26.97 52.75 24.98
C PRO A 3 -27.28 52.88 23.49
N ARG A 4 -26.36 53.52 22.76
CA ARG A 4 -26.52 53.80 21.32
C ARG A 4 -25.88 52.66 20.52
N VAL A 5 -26.68 51.97 19.71
CA VAL A 5 -26.23 50.83 18.90
C VAL A 5 -26.12 51.23 17.44
N THR A 6 -24.92 51.07 16.86
CA THR A 6 -24.74 51.02 15.41
C THR A 6 -24.61 49.56 14.97
N ALA A 7 -25.54 49.08 14.14
CA ALA A 7 -25.40 47.79 13.47
C ALA A 7 -24.52 47.94 12.23
N ILE A 8 -23.56 47.05 12.04
CA ILE A 8 -22.72 46.96 10.85
C ILE A 8 -23.06 45.65 10.14
N VAL A 9 -23.59 45.74 8.91
CA VAL A 9 -23.97 44.57 8.08
C VAL A 9 -22.99 44.48 6.92
N VAL A 10 -22.23 43.39 6.82
CA VAL A 10 -21.29 43.15 5.72
C VAL A 10 -21.87 42.15 4.73
N ALA A 11 -21.97 42.53 3.45
CA ALA A 11 -22.47 41.68 2.38
C ALA A 11 -21.36 41.22 1.41
N HIS A 12 -21.43 39.95 1.02
CA HIS A 12 -20.56 39.32 0.02
C HIS A 12 -21.32 38.70 -1.16
N SER A 13 -22.66 38.77 -1.13
CA SER A 13 -23.59 38.26 -2.14
C SER A 13 -24.98 38.76 -1.79
N GLY A 14 -25.83 38.96 -2.80
CA GLY A 14 -27.25 39.27 -2.62
C GLY A 14 -28.10 38.03 -2.30
N GLY A 15 -29.36 38.07 -2.72
CA GLY A 15 -30.33 36.98 -2.64
C GLY A 15 -30.94 36.74 -1.25
N PRO A 16 -31.72 35.65 -1.10
CA PRO A 16 -32.66 35.47 0.03
C PRO A 16 -32.04 35.43 1.44
N ARG A 17 -30.73 35.21 1.55
CA ARG A 17 -30.01 35.24 2.84
C ARG A 17 -29.80 36.67 3.33
N LEU A 18 -29.42 37.56 2.41
CA LEU A 18 -29.25 38.98 2.70
C LEU A 18 -30.61 39.62 3.00
N GLU A 19 -31.61 39.34 2.17
CA GLU A 19 -33.01 39.72 2.37
C GLU A 19 -33.52 39.33 3.77
N ARG A 20 -33.46 38.03 4.11
CA ARG A 20 -33.84 37.50 5.45
C ARG A 20 -33.03 38.12 6.60
N THR A 21 -31.78 38.51 6.36
CA THR A 21 -30.95 39.22 7.36
C THR A 21 -31.43 40.66 7.59
N LEU A 22 -31.79 41.37 6.52
CA LEU A 22 -32.27 42.75 6.56
C LEU A 22 -33.68 42.84 7.18
N ASP A 23 -34.56 41.90 6.82
CA ASP A 23 -35.88 41.75 7.46
C ASP A 23 -35.76 41.48 8.96
N ALA A 24 -34.89 40.54 9.35
CA ALA A 24 -34.63 40.20 10.74
C ALA A 24 -34.06 41.37 11.55
N LEU A 25 -33.27 42.25 10.91
CA LEU A 25 -32.78 43.50 11.49
C LEU A 25 -33.89 44.57 11.62
N ALA A 26 -34.78 44.68 10.64
CA ALA A 26 -35.92 45.60 10.67
C ALA A 26 -37.01 45.18 11.68
N ALA A 27 -37.13 43.87 11.93
CA ALA A 27 -38.07 43.26 12.87
C ALA A 27 -37.63 43.32 14.34
N GLN A 28 -36.43 43.84 14.65
CA GLN A 28 -35.95 43.93 16.03
C GLN A 28 -36.86 44.81 16.91
N THR A 29 -37.30 44.25 18.05
CA THR A 29 -38.10 44.92 19.09
C THR A 29 -37.41 46.18 19.63
N ARG A 30 -36.11 46.08 19.91
CA ARG A 30 -35.19 47.22 20.06
C ARG A 30 -34.41 47.36 18.75
N ARG A 31 -34.86 48.24 17.86
CA ARG A 31 -34.12 48.60 16.64
C ARG A 31 -32.77 49.26 16.97
N PRO A 32 -31.73 49.09 16.13
CA PRO A 32 -30.49 49.86 16.25
C PRO A 32 -30.73 51.35 15.96
N ASP A 33 -29.86 52.23 16.47
CA ASP A 33 -29.96 53.69 16.29
C ASP A 33 -29.25 54.19 15.02
N ALA A 34 -28.41 53.35 14.43
CA ALA A 34 -27.85 53.52 13.10
C ALA A 34 -27.57 52.15 12.46
N VAL A 35 -27.64 52.07 11.14
CA VAL A 35 -27.22 50.90 10.35
C VAL A 35 -26.19 51.34 9.32
N ILE A 36 -25.02 50.71 9.32
CA ILE A 36 -23.99 50.87 8.29
C ILE A 36 -23.95 49.57 7.48
N ALA A 37 -24.37 49.67 6.22
CA ALA A 37 -24.23 48.61 5.25
C ALA A 37 -22.83 48.70 4.60
N VAL A 38 -22.10 47.59 4.56
CA VAL A 38 -20.85 47.47 3.78
C VAL A 38 -21.11 46.48 2.66
N ASP A 39 -21.12 46.98 1.44
CA ASP A 39 -21.18 46.17 0.25
C ASP A 39 -19.76 45.81 -0.20
N CYS A 40 -19.44 44.52 -0.16
CA CYS A 40 -18.22 43.93 -0.67
C CYS A 40 -18.57 42.79 -1.67
N ALA A 41 -19.76 42.83 -2.27
CA ALA A 41 -20.19 41.87 -3.28
C ALA A 41 -19.78 42.34 -4.69
N THR A 42 -19.58 41.38 -5.59
CA THR A 42 -19.36 41.63 -7.03
C THR A 42 -20.67 41.51 -7.82
N SER A 43 -21.81 41.84 -7.20
CA SER A 43 -23.14 41.57 -7.75
C SER A 43 -24.13 42.67 -7.36
N ASP A 44 -24.68 43.37 -8.36
CA ASP A 44 -25.61 44.50 -8.21
C ASP A 44 -26.82 44.21 -7.31
N ASP A 45 -27.24 42.94 -7.22
CA ASP A 45 -28.32 42.51 -6.34
C ASP A 45 -28.06 42.79 -4.85
N ALA A 46 -26.81 42.70 -4.40
CA ALA A 46 -26.43 43.05 -3.03
C ALA A 46 -26.53 44.56 -2.80
N ALA A 47 -25.99 45.36 -3.72
CA ALA A 47 -26.07 46.82 -3.67
C ALA A 47 -27.54 47.29 -3.66
N ARG A 48 -28.39 46.66 -4.50
CA ARG A 48 -29.83 46.89 -4.56
C ARG A 48 -30.50 46.61 -3.21
N LEU A 49 -30.43 45.37 -2.70
CA LEU A 49 -31.06 44.96 -1.44
C LEU A 49 -30.58 45.82 -0.26
N LEU A 50 -29.29 46.14 -0.19
CA LEU A 50 -28.75 47.04 0.82
C LEU A 50 -29.31 48.46 0.67
N SER A 51 -29.43 49.01 -0.54
CA SER A 51 -30.01 50.34 -0.76
C SER A 51 -31.51 50.40 -0.42
N GLU A 52 -32.28 49.36 -0.77
CA GLU A 52 -33.72 49.24 -0.51
C GLU A 52 -34.03 49.14 0.99
N SER A 53 -33.11 48.58 1.79
CA SER A 53 -33.24 48.52 3.26
C SER A 53 -33.12 49.86 3.99
N GLY A 54 -32.73 50.94 3.30
CA GLY A 54 -32.62 52.29 3.86
C GLY A 54 -31.60 52.47 4.99
N PRO A 55 -30.34 51.99 4.86
CA PRO A 55 -29.33 52.10 5.90
C PRO A 55 -28.92 53.56 6.15
N THR A 56 -28.45 53.86 7.36
CA THR A 56 -27.97 55.19 7.74
C THR A 56 -26.74 55.62 6.93
N GLN A 57 -25.88 54.66 6.56
CA GLN A 57 -24.84 54.82 5.56
C GLN A 57 -24.68 53.51 4.77
N LEU A 58 -24.39 53.62 3.46
CA LEU A 58 -24.00 52.52 2.59
C LEU A 58 -22.56 52.76 2.11
N LEU A 59 -21.70 51.75 2.24
CA LEU A 59 -20.30 51.78 1.86
C LEU A 59 -20.02 50.67 0.84
N SER A 60 -20.06 50.99 -0.46
CA SER A 60 -19.59 50.06 -1.50
C SER A 60 -18.07 50.07 -1.56
N VAL A 61 -17.48 48.88 -1.53
CA VAL A 61 -16.04 48.63 -1.63
C VAL A 61 -15.80 47.71 -2.84
N PRO A 62 -14.96 48.10 -3.81
CA PRO A 62 -14.80 47.31 -5.05
C PRO A 62 -14.03 46.00 -4.86
N GLU A 63 -13.32 45.82 -3.74
CA GLU A 63 -12.63 44.58 -3.39
C GLU A 63 -13.43 43.76 -2.36
N ARG A 64 -13.46 42.43 -2.52
CA ARG A 64 -14.14 41.47 -1.63
C ARG A 64 -13.38 41.26 -0.30
N LEU A 65 -13.40 42.27 0.55
CA LEU A 65 -12.68 42.31 1.84
C LEU A 65 -13.11 41.21 2.83
N PRO A 66 -12.18 40.58 3.58
CA PRO A 66 -12.56 39.70 4.69
C PRO A 66 -13.34 40.47 5.78
N PHE A 67 -14.22 39.79 6.52
CA PHE A 67 -15.19 40.41 7.45
C PHE A 67 -14.59 41.49 8.35
N GLY A 68 -13.48 41.19 9.03
CA GLY A 68 -12.82 42.16 9.91
C GLY A 68 -12.19 43.36 9.22
N ALA A 69 -11.87 43.27 7.92
CA ALA A 69 -11.42 44.41 7.12
C ALA A 69 -12.62 45.26 6.65
N ALA A 70 -13.73 44.64 6.25
CA ALA A 70 -14.98 45.36 5.94
C ALA A 70 -15.52 46.14 7.15
N ILE A 71 -15.52 45.53 8.34
CA ILE A 71 -15.85 46.23 9.60
C ILE A 71 -14.84 47.36 9.88
N ALA A 72 -13.55 47.14 9.64
CA ALA A 72 -12.54 48.18 9.81
C ALA A 72 -12.66 49.35 8.80
N THR A 73 -13.41 49.18 7.71
CA THR A 73 -13.85 50.27 6.82
C THR A 73 -15.07 50.99 7.41
N ALA A 74 -16.10 50.27 7.84
CA ALA A 74 -17.29 50.85 8.48
C ALA A 74 -16.99 51.65 9.76
N VAL A 75 -16.05 51.18 10.59
CA VAL A 75 -15.68 51.86 11.84
C VAL A 75 -14.96 53.20 11.60
N ARG A 76 -14.38 53.43 10.40
CA ARG A 76 -13.73 54.71 10.06
C ARG A 76 -14.71 55.85 9.79
N VAL A 77 -15.98 55.56 9.55
CA VAL A 77 -17.05 56.56 9.33
C VAL A 77 -17.99 56.71 10.53
N LEU A 78 -17.74 55.97 11.62
CA LEU A 78 -18.39 56.21 12.90
C LEU A 78 -17.95 57.57 13.49
N PRO A 79 -18.84 58.27 14.23
CA PRO A 79 -18.42 59.38 15.05
C PRO A 79 -17.46 58.88 16.16
N PRO A 80 -16.46 59.69 16.58
CA PRO A 80 -15.53 59.31 17.63
C PRO A 80 -16.25 59.11 18.96
N THR A 81 -15.83 58.10 19.75
CA THR A 81 -16.53 57.76 21.00
C THR A 81 -16.58 58.93 21.96
N THR A 82 -17.78 59.25 22.45
CA THR A 82 -18.00 60.33 23.41
C THR A 82 -18.44 59.79 24.78
N SER A 83 -18.85 58.51 24.85
CA SER A 83 -19.35 57.85 26.04
C SER A 83 -19.00 56.34 26.11
N SER A 84 -19.16 55.73 27.28
CA SER A 84 -19.09 54.27 27.48
C SER A 84 -20.25 53.49 26.84
N ASP A 85 -21.25 54.22 26.38
CA ASP A 85 -22.56 53.73 25.96
C ASP A 85 -22.65 53.64 24.41
N GLU A 86 -21.55 54.01 23.73
CA GLU A 86 -21.14 53.70 22.35
C GLU A 86 -21.07 52.18 22.05
N LEU A 87 -22.02 51.58 21.31
CA LEU A 87 -22.02 50.15 20.96
C LEU A 87 -22.02 49.88 19.44
N ILE A 88 -21.30 48.84 19.03
CA ILE A 88 -21.29 48.28 17.67
C ILE A 88 -21.88 46.86 17.71
N TRP A 89 -22.80 46.54 16.80
CA TRP A 89 -23.30 45.18 16.57
C TRP A 89 -22.82 44.67 15.21
N LEU A 90 -22.26 43.45 15.15
CA LEU A 90 -21.62 42.89 13.96
C LEU A 90 -22.48 41.81 13.30
N LEU A 91 -22.87 42.02 12.04
CA LEU A 91 -23.69 41.10 11.24
C LEU A 91 -23.08 40.88 9.85
N ALA A 92 -23.30 39.69 9.29
CA ALA A 92 -22.98 39.33 7.90
C ALA A 92 -24.27 39.03 7.12
N HIS A 93 -24.20 38.97 5.79
CA HIS A 93 -25.37 38.66 4.93
C HIS A 93 -26.03 37.30 5.22
N ASP A 94 -25.39 36.42 5.99
CA ASP A 94 -25.93 35.11 6.37
C ASP A 94 -26.32 35.02 7.86
N THR A 95 -26.44 36.12 8.60
CA THR A 95 -26.76 36.13 10.05
C THR A 95 -28.08 36.87 10.35
N ALA A 96 -29.18 36.14 10.46
CA ALA A 96 -30.52 36.69 10.72
C ALA A 96 -30.90 36.61 12.23
N PRO A 97 -30.96 37.73 12.97
CA PRO A 97 -31.30 37.74 14.40
C PRO A 97 -32.80 37.53 14.71
N GLU A 98 -33.14 36.78 15.77
CA GLU A 98 -34.54 36.73 16.24
C GLU A 98 -34.99 38.09 16.81
N PRO A 99 -36.30 38.44 16.80
CA PRO A 99 -36.79 39.80 17.10
C PRO A 99 -36.42 40.39 18.48
N GLU A 100 -36.08 39.55 19.46
CA GLU A 100 -35.66 39.98 20.80
C GLU A 100 -34.12 39.98 20.99
N ALA A 101 -33.35 39.55 19.98
CA ALA A 101 -31.92 39.31 20.13
C ALA A 101 -31.13 40.56 20.55
N LEU A 102 -31.36 41.73 19.91
CA LEU A 102 -30.65 42.95 20.32
C LEU A 102 -31.07 43.43 21.71
N ALA A 103 -32.34 43.26 22.10
CA ALA A 103 -32.80 43.59 23.45
C ALA A 103 -32.14 42.70 24.52
N ALA A 104 -32.04 41.39 24.27
CA ALA A 104 -31.37 40.44 25.16
C ALA A 104 -29.86 40.70 25.28
N LEU A 105 -29.17 40.99 24.17
CA LEU A 105 -27.74 41.34 24.19
C LEU A 105 -27.48 42.64 24.97
N LEU A 106 -28.34 43.64 24.85
CA LEU A 106 -28.24 44.89 25.60
C LEU A 106 -28.44 44.67 27.11
N GLY A 107 -29.46 43.92 27.52
CA GLY A 107 -29.70 43.61 28.94
C GLY A 107 -28.48 42.97 29.63
N ALA A 108 -27.74 42.10 28.93
CA ALA A 108 -26.51 41.51 29.44
C ALA A 108 -25.34 42.50 29.62
N LEU A 109 -25.29 43.58 28.82
CA LEU A 109 -24.31 44.67 28.96
C LEU A 109 -24.69 45.67 30.07
N GLU A 110 -25.99 45.85 30.34
CA GLU A 110 -26.50 46.72 31.41
C GLU A 110 -26.29 46.10 32.80
N VAL A 111 -26.43 44.77 32.93
CA VAL A 111 -26.24 44.03 34.20
C VAL A 111 -24.82 44.17 34.78
N SER A 112 -23.79 44.39 33.96
CA SER A 112 -22.43 44.59 34.47
C SER A 112 -21.55 45.46 33.56
N PRO A 113 -21.14 46.66 34.01
CA PRO A 113 -20.20 47.53 33.26
C PRO A 113 -18.84 46.89 32.93
N SER A 114 -18.48 45.81 33.63
CA SER A 114 -17.26 45.02 33.33
C SER A 114 -17.35 44.21 32.04
N VAL A 115 -18.57 43.97 31.53
CA VAL A 115 -18.81 43.27 30.26
C VAL A 115 -18.75 44.31 29.12
N ALA A 116 -17.95 44.00 28.11
CA ALA A 116 -17.74 44.87 26.96
C ALA A 116 -17.83 44.14 25.60
N VAL A 117 -18.00 42.81 25.62
CA VAL A 117 -18.37 41.98 24.47
C VAL A 117 -19.44 40.98 24.91
N VAL A 118 -20.52 40.88 24.16
CA VAL A 118 -21.54 39.83 24.34
C VAL A 118 -21.83 39.12 23.02
N GLY A 119 -22.17 37.83 23.11
CA GLY A 119 -22.41 36.97 21.94
C GLY A 119 -23.72 36.16 22.04
N PRO A 120 -24.43 35.99 20.93
CA PRO A 120 -25.67 35.21 20.86
C PRO A 120 -25.43 33.69 20.79
N LYS A 121 -26.51 32.92 20.90
CA LYS A 121 -26.62 31.51 20.49
C LYS A 121 -26.79 31.45 18.97
N LEU A 122 -25.81 30.88 18.25
CA LEU A 122 -25.90 30.70 16.80
C LEU A 122 -26.64 29.39 16.50
N VAL A 123 -27.86 29.52 15.98
CA VAL A 123 -28.71 28.41 15.52
C VAL A 123 -28.64 28.29 14.00
N ASP A 124 -29.06 27.17 13.43
CA ASP A 124 -29.09 27.02 11.98
C ASP A 124 -30.20 27.87 11.32
N ALA A 125 -29.98 28.27 10.07
CA ALA A 125 -30.97 29.03 9.30
C ALA A 125 -32.16 28.20 8.81
N ASP A 126 -31.97 26.90 8.60
CA ASP A 126 -32.98 26.00 8.06
C ASP A 126 -33.64 25.17 9.18
N ASP A 127 -32.87 24.82 10.24
CA ASP A 127 -33.38 24.22 11.49
C ASP A 127 -33.00 25.02 12.76
N PRO A 128 -33.85 25.97 13.22
CA PRO A 128 -33.60 26.75 14.43
C PRO A 128 -33.51 25.94 15.74
N ALA A 129 -33.90 24.66 15.75
CA ALA A 129 -33.72 23.78 16.90
C ALA A 129 -32.27 23.24 17.01
N PHE A 130 -31.39 23.54 16.05
CA PHE A 130 -30.02 23.05 16.02
C PHE A 130 -28.99 24.16 16.30
N ILE A 131 -28.25 24.04 17.40
CA ILE A 131 -27.14 24.95 17.74
C ILE A 131 -25.96 24.65 16.81
N ARG A 132 -25.59 25.62 15.97
CA ARG A 132 -24.36 25.56 15.17
C ARG A 132 -23.13 25.88 16.00
N GLU A 133 -23.18 26.95 16.79
CA GLU A 133 -22.08 27.38 17.67
C GLU A 133 -22.59 28.21 18.86
N PHE A 134 -22.11 27.91 20.08
CA PHE A 134 -22.37 28.74 21.26
C PHE A 134 -21.11 28.81 22.13
N GLY A 135 -20.35 29.89 21.96
CA GLY A 135 -19.10 30.19 22.68
C GLY A 135 -17.86 29.45 22.17
N GLU A 136 -16.72 30.13 22.30
CA GLU A 136 -15.40 29.60 21.94
C GLU A 136 -14.44 29.59 23.15
N THR A 137 -13.53 28.60 23.15
CA THR A 137 -12.38 28.54 24.04
C THR A 137 -11.13 28.06 23.30
N MET A 138 -9.98 28.00 23.99
CA MET A 138 -8.75 27.41 23.47
C MET A 138 -8.13 26.45 24.48
N THR A 139 -7.53 25.38 23.95
CA THR A 139 -6.67 24.49 24.72
C THR A 139 -5.40 25.21 25.22
N PRO A 140 -4.67 24.68 26.23
CA PRO A 140 -3.40 25.26 26.67
C PRO A 140 -2.29 25.37 25.59
N PHE A 141 -2.42 24.68 24.45
CA PHE A 141 -1.54 24.83 23.27
C PHE A 141 -2.20 25.65 22.13
N GLY A 142 -3.15 26.53 22.47
CA GLY A 142 -3.73 27.53 21.58
C GLY A 142 -4.67 27.03 20.48
N ALA A 143 -4.94 25.72 20.40
CA ALA A 143 -5.96 25.20 19.48
C ALA A 143 -7.35 25.68 19.93
N SER A 144 -8.10 26.32 19.04
CA SER A 144 -9.51 26.65 19.20
C SER A 144 -10.36 25.40 19.41
N VAL A 145 -11.39 25.55 20.23
CA VAL A 145 -12.41 24.55 20.56
C VAL A 145 -13.72 25.32 20.80
N PRO A 146 -14.77 25.13 19.98
CA PRO A 146 -16.10 25.62 20.33
C PRO A 146 -16.58 24.90 21.60
N LEU A 147 -17.28 25.61 22.48
CA LEU A 147 -17.83 25.04 23.72
C LEU A 147 -19.04 24.15 23.40
N VAL A 148 -19.86 24.58 22.44
CA VAL A 148 -21.02 23.86 21.88
C VAL A 148 -20.91 23.91 20.36
N GLU A 149 -21.02 22.77 19.68
CA GLU A 149 -20.87 22.66 18.21
C GLU A 149 -21.77 21.54 17.64
N ASN A 150 -22.75 21.94 16.83
CA ASN A 150 -23.64 21.06 16.06
C ASN A 150 -24.38 20.02 16.93
N GLU A 151 -25.28 20.51 17.78
CA GLU A 151 -26.18 19.72 18.63
C GLU A 151 -27.56 20.39 18.81
N LEU A 152 -28.57 19.63 19.23
CA LEU A 152 -29.94 20.13 19.42
C LEU A 152 -30.03 21.09 20.62
N ASP A 153 -30.84 22.14 20.51
CA ASP A 153 -31.13 23.08 21.60
C ASP A 153 -32.25 22.52 22.50
N GLN A 154 -31.86 21.95 23.64
CA GLN A 154 -32.73 21.48 24.71
C GLN A 154 -32.59 22.36 25.96
N ALA A 155 -32.17 23.63 25.79
CA ALA A 155 -31.79 24.58 26.84
C ALA A 155 -30.66 24.10 27.78
N GLN A 156 -29.95 23.01 27.42
CA GLN A 156 -28.94 22.35 28.27
C GLN A 156 -27.69 23.22 28.55
N HIS A 157 -27.49 24.28 27.77
CA HIS A 157 -26.37 25.22 27.91
C HIS A 157 -26.78 26.62 28.39
N ASP A 158 -28.06 26.87 28.71
CA ASP A 158 -28.56 28.23 28.96
C ASP A 158 -28.00 28.90 30.23
N GLY A 159 -27.40 28.11 31.14
CA GLY A 159 -26.64 28.62 32.28
C GLY A 159 -25.18 29.04 31.95
N LEU A 160 -24.70 28.82 30.73
CA LEU A 160 -23.32 29.07 30.33
C LEU A 160 -23.14 30.53 29.89
N THR A 161 -22.46 31.31 30.71
CA THR A 161 -22.39 32.78 30.58
C THR A 161 -20.97 33.32 30.40
N ASP A 162 -20.08 33.21 31.39
CA ASP A 162 -18.72 33.77 31.31
C ASP A 162 -17.79 32.88 30.46
N VAL A 163 -17.38 33.37 29.28
CA VAL A 163 -16.58 32.59 28.32
C VAL A 163 -15.29 33.28 27.89
N LEU A 164 -14.36 32.52 27.31
CA LEU A 164 -13.14 33.09 26.74
C LEU A 164 -13.44 33.96 25.52
N ALA A 165 -14.33 33.48 24.64
CA ALA A 165 -14.67 34.16 23.39
C ALA A 165 -16.07 33.81 22.87
N VAL A 166 -16.53 34.61 21.91
CA VAL A 166 -17.77 34.42 21.14
C VAL A 166 -17.44 34.55 19.65
N SER A 167 -18.29 33.97 18.79
CA SER A 167 -18.18 34.13 17.33
C SER A 167 -18.24 35.60 16.92
N SER A 168 -17.66 35.97 15.77
CA SER A 168 -17.75 37.35 15.28
C SER A 168 -19.13 37.67 14.67
N ALA A 169 -19.88 36.65 14.24
CA ALA A 169 -21.29 36.71 13.87
C ALA A 169 -22.19 37.08 15.07
N GLY A 170 -22.94 38.16 14.93
CA GLY A 170 -23.90 38.63 15.95
C GLY A 170 -23.26 39.28 17.19
N MET A 171 -21.93 39.45 17.21
CA MET A 171 -21.20 40.02 18.35
C MET A 171 -21.61 41.49 18.60
N LEU A 172 -21.98 41.82 19.84
CA LEU A 172 -22.23 43.21 20.28
C LEU A 172 -21.08 43.64 21.22
N VAL A 173 -20.46 44.79 20.92
CA VAL A 173 -19.19 45.24 21.52
C VAL A 173 -19.20 46.75 21.79
N ARG A 174 -18.57 47.18 22.89
CA ARG A 174 -18.37 48.63 23.17
C ARG A 174 -17.39 49.24 22.17
N GLN A 175 -17.80 50.30 21.47
CA GLN A 175 -17.00 50.98 20.45
C GLN A 175 -15.64 51.43 21.01
N GLN A 176 -15.61 51.96 22.24
CA GLN A 176 -14.38 52.39 22.91
C GLN A 176 -13.38 51.23 23.11
N LEU A 177 -13.86 50.01 23.36
CA LEU A 177 -13.00 48.82 23.45
C LEU A 177 -12.51 48.40 22.06
N TRP A 178 -13.37 48.45 21.05
CA TRP A 178 -12.99 48.12 19.68
C TRP A 178 -11.86 49.01 19.16
N GLU A 179 -11.97 50.32 19.39
CA GLU A 179 -10.94 51.32 19.08
C GLU A 179 -9.66 51.07 19.89
N ALA A 180 -9.77 50.87 21.22
CA ALA A 180 -8.62 50.61 22.09
C ALA A 180 -7.88 49.29 21.80
N LEU A 181 -8.54 48.33 21.14
CA LEU A 181 -7.94 47.05 20.73
C LEU A 181 -7.40 47.03 19.29
N ASP A 182 -7.66 48.08 18.48
CA ASP A 182 -7.28 48.14 17.05
C ASP A 182 -7.94 47.01 16.22
N GLY A 183 -9.23 46.76 16.50
CA GLY A 183 -10.13 45.85 15.75
C GLY A 183 -9.73 44.36 15.73
N PHE A 184 -10.18 43.62 14.73
CA PHE A 184 -9.68 42.26 14.45
C PHE A 184 -8.23 42.28 13.92
N ASP A 185 -7.51 41.15 14.04
CA ASP A 185 -6.18 41.00 13.47
C ASP A 185 -6.28 40.62 11.97
N PRO A 186 -5.76 41.43 11.01
CA PRO A 186 -5.78 41.10 9.59
C PRO A 186 -5.08 39.79 9.21
N ALA A 187 -4.23 39.24 10.10
CA ALA A 187 -3.65 37.91 9.92
C ALA A 187 -4.65 36.75 10.18
N LEU A 188 -5.85 37.05 10.70
CA LEU A 188 -6.93 36.13 11.04
C LEU A 188 -8.22 36.49 10.24
N PRO A 189 -8.25 36.33 8.90
CA PRO A 189 -9.33 36.86 8.06
C PRO A 189 -10.63 36.04 8.02
N THR A 190 -10.60 34.76 8.42
CA THR A 190 -11.71 33.79 8.23
C THR A 190 -11.80 32.74 9.35
N ALA A 191 -10.97 32.85 10.40
CA ALA A 191 -10.89 31.83 11.45
C ALA A 191 -10.24 32.37 12.72
N ASP A 192 -10.88 32.11 13.86
CA ASP A 192 -10.41 32.46 15.21
C ASP A 192 -10.19 33.98 15.43
N ASP A 193 -10.87 34.83 14.65
CA ASP A 193 -10.90 36.29 14.73
C ASP A 193 -11.65 36.76 15.99
N GLY A 194 -12.87 36.24 16.21
CA GLY A 194 -13.62 36.39 17.46
C GLY A 194 -12.81 35.93 18.67
N LEU A 195 -12.22 34.73 18.59
CA LEU A 195 -11.32 34.19 19.61
C LEU A 195 -10.14 35.10 19.96
N ASP A 196 -9.46 35.70 18.98
CA ASP A 196 -8.34 36.60 19.25
C ASP A 196 -8.80 37.94 19.85
N PHE A 197 -9.84 38.55 19.30
CA PHE A 197 -10.37 39.82 19.81
C PHE A 197 -10.89 39.69 21.25
N CYS A 198 -11.68 38.65 21.55
CA CYS A 198 -12.13 38.37 22.91
C CYS A 198 -10.98 37.99 23.86
N THR A 199 -9.94 37.29 23.38
CA THR A 199 -8.72 37.05 24.17
C THR A 199 -8.00 38.36 24.50
N ARG A 200 -7.94 39.32 23.56
CA ARG A 200 -7.41 40.66 23.79
C ARG A 200 -8.29 41.47 24.76
N ALA A 201 -9.62 41.39 24.65
CA ALA A 201 -10.56 42.03 25.59
C ALA A 201 -10.39 41.51 27.03
N ARG A 202 -10.30 40.18 27.21
CA ARG A 202 -10.01 39.54 28.51
C ARG A 202 -8.65 39.97 29.08
N LEU A 203 -7.65 40.18 28.23
CA LEU A 203 -6.32 40.67 28.64
C LEU A 203 -6.26 42.19 28.88
N ALA A 204 -7.20 42.97 28.34
CA ALA A 204 -7.43 44.38 28.67
C ALA A 204 -8.26 44.55 29.97
N GLY A 205 -8.78 43.46 30.54
CA GLY A 205 -9.48 43.43 31.82
C GLY A 205 -11.00 43.33 31.74
N PHE A 206 -11.57 43.25 30.54
CA PHE A 206 -13.01 43.17 30.32
C PHE A 206 -13.54 41.73 30.30
N ARG A 207 -14.83 41.57 30.61
CA ARG A 207 -15.55 40.30 30.52
C ARG A 207 -16.24 40.13 29.16
N VAL A 208 -16.42 38.87 28.79
CA VAL A 208 -16.99 38.39 27.52
C VAL A 208 -18.07 37.37 27.84
N THR A 209 -19.33 37.66 27.53
CA THR A 209 -20.48 36.91 28.06
C THR A 209 -21.38 36.38 26.93
N LEU A 210 -21.85 35.14 27.05
CA LEU A 210 -22.91 34.60 26.20
C LEU A 210 -24.29 34.96 26.70
N VAL A 211 -25.23 35.11 25.76
CA VAL A 211 -26.65 35.37 26.04
C VAL A 211 -27.47 34.30 25.30
N ALA A 212 -27.95 33.30 26.03
CA ALA A 212 -28.67 32.15 25.45
C ALA A 212 -30.01 32.55 24.81
N GLN A 213 -30.64 33.60 25.33
CA GLN A 213 -31.91 34.17 24.87
C GLN A 213 -31.75 34.96 23.56
N ALA A 214 -30.54 35.46 23.27
CA ALA A 214 -30.26 36.12 22.01
C ALA A 214 -29.92 35.05 20.96
N ARG A 215 -30.89 34.66 20.14
CA ARG A 215 -30.70 33.66 19.08
C ARG A 215 -30.49 34.36 17.73
N VAL A 216 -29.50 33.89 16.97
CA VAL A 216 -29.19 34.38 15.62
C VAL A 216 -29.04 33.16 14.71
N ALA A 217 -29.84 33.12 13.66
CA ALA A 217 -29.83 32.07 12.66
C ALA A 217 -28.69 32.31 11.65
N ILE A 218 -27.88 31.29 11.36
CA ILE A 218 -26.72 31.41 10.46
C ILE A 218 -26.80 30.48 9.24
N GLY A 219 -26.63 31.05 8.03
CA GLY A 219 -26.66 30.31 6.75
C GLY A 219 -25.38 29.51 6.46
N GLY A 220 -24.28 29.81 7.16
CA GLY A 220 -23.06 29.00 7.14
C GLY A 220 -22.13 29.28 5.96
N ASP A 221 -22.15 30.49 5.40
CA ASP A 221 -21.20 30.92 4.37
C ASP A 221 -19.81 31.20 4.96
N GLY A 222 -19.74 31.42 6.28
CA GLY A 222 -18.50 31.51 7.03
C GLY A 222 -17.72 32.79 6.81
N LEU A 223 -18.45 33.89 6.61
CA LEU A 223 -17.88 35.23 6.61
C LEU A 223 -17.54 35.67 8.05
N ALA A 224 -18.48 35.48 8.98
CA ALA A 224 -18.38 35.87 10.39
C ALA A 224 -18.52 34.68 11.37
N GLY A 225 -18.60 33.45 10.88
CA GLY A 225 -18.95 32.28 11.70
C GLY A 225 -18.55 30.95 11.08
N PRO A 226 -19.12 29.82 11.57
CA PRO A 226 -18.80 28.50 11.03
C PRO A 226 -19.25 28.32 9.58
N ASN A 227 -18.30 28.11 8.65
CA ASN A 227 -18.63 27.69 7.29
C ASN A 227 -19.13 26.23 7.29
N LEU A 228 -20.36 26.02 6.83
CA LEU A 228 -21.05 24.73 6.85
C LEU A 228 -20.93 23.95 5.53
N SER A 229 -20.23 24.50 4.52
CA SER A 229 -20.28 23.99 3.15
C SER A 229 -19.85 22.51 3.03
N PRO A 230 -20.67 21.62 2.44
CA PRO A 230 -20.30 20.22 2.23
C PRO A 230 -19.18 20.06 1.20
N LYS A 231 -18.92 21.09 0.36
CA LYS A 231 -17.95 21.08 -0.73
C LYS A 231 -16.53 20.81 -0.20
N TRP A 232 -15.95 19.64 -0.54
CA TRP A 232 -14.64 19.18 -0.06
C TRP A 232 -13.50 20.19 -0.23
N ARG A 233 -13.49 20.96 -1.34
CA ARG A 233 -12.50 22.02 -1.59
C ARG A 233 -12.53 23.09 -0.48
N VAL A 234 -13.72 23.54 -0.08
CA VAL A 234 -13.93 24.51 1.02
C VAL A 234 -13.47 23.91 2.34
N ARG A 235 -13.90 22.68 2.68
CA ARG A 235 -13.49 22.00 3.92
C ARG A 235 -11.96 21.82 4.03
N ARG A 236 -11.25 21.60 2.91
CA ARG A 236 -9.78 21.54 2.88
C ARG A 236 -9.13 22.92 3.09
N ARG A 237 -9.72 23.99 2.56
CA ARG A 237 -9.31 25.39 2.79
C ARG A 237 -9.47 25.78 4.25
N LEU A 238 -10.65 25.55 4.86
CA LEU A 238 -10.93 25.85 6.26
C LEU A 238 -9.97 25.16 7.23
N VAL A 239 -9.61 23.90 6.98
CA VAL A 239 -8.62 23.18 7.81
C VAL A 239 -7.21 23.77 7.70
N LYS A 240 -6.81 24.32 6.53
CA LYS A 240 -5.57 25.09 6.37
C LYS A 240 -5.66 26.43 7.12
N GLU A 241 -6.79 27.11 7.04
CA GLU A 241 -6.99 28.46 7.63
C GLU A 241 -7.07 28.42 9.15
N ARG A 242 -7.95 27.61 9.76
CA ARG A 242 -7.97 27.37 11.23
C ARG A 242 -6.60 26.93 11.76
N ARG A 243 -5.83 26.17 10.96
CA ARG A 243 -4.47 25.75 11.36
C ARG A 243 -3.42 26.85 11.25
N ALA A 244 -3.50 27.72 10.24
CA ALA A 244 -2.65 28.90 10.11
C ALA A 244 -2.95 29.90 11.24
N ALA A 245 -4.23 30.17 11.49
CA ALA A 245 -4.72 30.99 12.59
C ALA A 245 -4.16 30.52 13.94
N GLN A 246 -4.29 29.22 14.27
CA GLN A 246 -3.70 28.63 15.47
C GLN A 246 -2.19 28.88 15.58
N LEU A 247 -1.44 28.70 14.49
CA LEU A 247 0.01 28.91 14.48
C LEU A 247 0.38 30.39 14.64
N HIS A 248 -0.38 31.30 14.02
CA HIS A 248 -0.23 32.74 14.20
C HIS A 248 -0.48 33.17 15.65
N ARG A 249 -1.62 32.80 16.26
CA ARG A 249 -1.89 33.09 17.69
C ARG A 249 -0.81 32.51 18.61
N ARG A 250 -0.29 31.30 18.33
CA ARG A 250 0.83 30.73 19.10
C ARG A 250 2.08 31.62 19.04
N MET A 251 2.36 32.25 17.90
CA MET A 251 3.48 33.18 17.72
C MET A 251 3.19 34.56 18.33
N ALA A 252 1.95 35.04 18.26
CA ALA A 252 1.52 36.30 18.87
C ALA A 252 1.55 36.25 20.42
N TYR A 253 1.10 35.14 21.01
CA TYR A 253 0.91 35.02 22.46
C TYR A 253 2.16 34.58 23.24
N ALA A 254 3.19 34.09 22.56
CA ALA A 254 4.40 33.56 23.19
C ALA A 254 5.20 34.63 23.99
N PRO A 255 5.92 34.25 25.06
CA PRO A 255 6.96 35.10 25.65
C PRO A 255 8.01 35.52 24.61
N GLY A 256 8.61 36.72 24.76
CA GLY A 256 9.52 37.29 23.76
C GLY A 256 10.67 36.36 23.36
N GLY A 257 11.39 35.82 24.36
CA GLY A 257 12.49 34.86 24.13
C GLY A 257 12.05 33.51 23.56
N ALA A 258 10.76 33.15 23.60
CA ALA A 258 10.25 31.89 23.05
C ALA A 258 9.94 31.96 21.55
N VAL A 259 9.85 33.16 20.96
CA VAL A 259 9.47 33.36 19.56
C VAL A 259 10.46 32.70 18.57
N PRO A 260 11.81 32.85 18.70
CA PRO A 260 12.74 32.21 17.77
C PRO A 260 12.65 30.68 17.81
N PHE A 261 12.53 30.09 19.00
CA PHE A 261 12.35 28.64 19.17
C PHE A 261 11.02 28.16 18.59
N HIS A 262 9.93 28.94 18.75
CA HIS A 262 8.64 28.59 18.16
C HIS A 262 8.68 28.70 16.63
N TRP A 263 9.29 29.74 16.06
CA TRP A 263 9.51 29.90 14.62
C TRP A 263 10.30 28.72 14.03
N LEU A 264 11.47 28.42 14.60
CA LEU A 264 12.31 27.30 14.19
C LEU A 264 11.58 25.95 14.32
N SER A 265 10.65 25.83 15.28
CA SER A 265 9.84 24.62 15.45
C SER A 265 8.69 24.47 14.43
N LEU A 266 8.31 25.50 13.67
CA LEU A 266 7.10 25.47 12.83
C LEU A 266 7.17 24.37 11.77
N VAL A 267 8.21 24.36 10.94
CA VAL A 267 8.37 23.38 9.85
C VAL A 267 8.69 21.97 10.38
N PRO A 268 9.63 21.75 11.32
CA PRO A 268 9.87 20.44 11.91
C PRO A 268 8.62 19.83 12.60
N LEU A 269 7.86 20.62 13.36
CA LEU A 269 6.61 20.14 13.97
C LEU A 269 5.49 19.92 12.95
N ALA A 270 5.51 20.59 11.79
CA ALA A 270 4.58 20.33 10.70
C ALA A 270 4.92 19.04 9.93
N ILE A 271 6.21 18.75 9.73
CA ILE A 271 6.69 17.45 9.21
C ILE A 271 6.30 16.33 10.19
N LEU A 272 6.62 16.47 11.49
CA LEU A 272 6.26 15.50 12.52
C LEU A 272 4.73 15.33 12.64
N ARG A 273 3.95 16.40 12.55
CA ARG A 273 2.49 16.30 12.44
C ARG A 273 2.04 15.60 11.18
N SER A 274 2.70 15.82 10.04
CA SER A 274 2.34 15.19 8.77
C SER A 274 2.55 13.67 8.82
N LEU A 275 3.63 13.20 9.45
CA LEU A 275 3.85 11.79 9.77
C LEU A 275 2.75 11.26 10.72
N LEU A 276 2.40 12.02 11.77
CA LEU A 276 1.29 11.68 12.68
C LEU A 276 -0.10 11.69 11.99
N ARG A 277 -0.31 12.52 10.96
CA ARG A 277 -1.51 12.52 10.12
C ARG A 277 -1.52 11.31 9.19
N LEU A 278 -0.37 10.92 8.64
CA LEU A 278 -0.23 9.72 7.80
C LEU A 278 -0.49 8.43 8.61
N LEU A 279 0.06 8.34 9.83
CA LEU A 279 -0.27 7.30 10.81
C LEU A 279 -1.77 7.25 11.15
N ARG A 280 -2.44 8.40 11.27
CA ARG A 280 -3.89 8.53 11.44
C ARG A 280 -4.70 8.32 10.15
N LYS A 281 -4.04 7.94 9.05
CA LYS A 281 -4.62 7.70 7.71
C LYS A 281 -5.35 8.94 7.14
N GLU A 282 -4.78 10.12 7.39
CA GLU A 282 -5.29 11.44 6.96
C GLU A 282 -4.45 12.15 5.86
N PRO A 283 -3.92 11.49 4.81
CA PRO A 283 -2.90 12.08 3.93
C PRO A 283 -3.35 13.39 3.25
N GLY A 284 -4.64 13.55 2.93
CA GLY A 284 -5.18 14.79 2.37
C GLY A 284 -5.02 16.05 3.24
N SER A 285 -4.75 15.88 4.54
CA SER A 285 -4.48 16.98 5.49
C SER A 285 -3.02 17.43 5.55
N ILE A 286 -2.07 16.63 5.05
CA ILE A 286 -0.61 16.89 5.11
C ILE A 286 -0.27 18.21 4.43
N GLY A 287 -0.74 18.42 3.20
CA GLY A 287 -0.55 19.68 2.49
C GLY A 287 -1.19 20.90 3.18
N GLY A 288 -2.21 20.70 4.01
CA GLY A 288 -2.81 21.76 4.84
C GLY A 288 -1.95 22.11 6.05
N GLU A 289 -1.45 21.12 6.78
CA GLU A 289 -0.53 21.29 7.92
C GLU A 289 0.78 21.97 7.48
N LEU A 290 1.38 21.52 6.37
CA LEU A 290 2.59 22.13 5.81
C LEU A 290 2.32 23.55 5.30
N ALA A 291 1.33 23.77 4.43
CA ALA A 291 1.05 25.10 3.89
C ALA A 291 0.65 26.12 4.96
N ALA A 292 0.02 25.68 6.06
CA ALA A 292 -0.23 26.54 7.23
C ALA A 292 1.06 26.92 7.96
N ALA A 293 1.99 25.98 8.15
CA ALA A 293 3.28 26.24 8.80
C ALA A 293 4.18 27.14 7.95
N PHE A 294 4.25 26.93 6.63
CA PHE A 294 4.97 27.82 5.72
C PHE A 294 4.35 29.23 5.68
N ARG A 295 3.01 29.36 5.59
CA ARG A 295 2.32 30.67 5.60
C ARG A 295 2.66 31.50 6.84
N VAL A 296 2.78 30.87 8.02
CA VAL A 296 3.11 31.57 9.28
C VAL A 296 4.63 31.74 9.49
N ALA A 297 5.47 30.83 9.00
CA ALA A 297 6.92 30.98 9.08
C ALA A 297 7.43 32.17 8.23
N PHE A 298 6.73 32.49 7.15
CA PHE A 298 7.08 33.55 6.20
C PHE A 298 6.06 34.72 6.17
N SER A 299 5.26 34.92 7.23
CA SER A 299 4.22 35.97 7.30
C SER A 299 4.75 37.41 7.49
N GLY A 300 6.03 37.66 7.19
CA GLY A 300 6.69 38.96 7.36
C GLY A 300 6.45 39.60 8.74
N LEU A 301 6.04 40.87 8.73
CA LEU A 301 5.82 41.66 9.94
C LEU A 301 4.54 41.32 10.72
N ALA A 302 3.61 40.51 10.18
CA ALA A 302 2.28 40.29 10.75
C ALA A 302 2.32 39.85 12.24
N VAL A 303 3.14 38.84 12.55
CA VAL A 303 3.38 38.38 13.92
C VAL A 303 3.93 39.51 14.81
N SER A 304 4.86 40.33 14.30
CA SER A 304 5.42 41.44 15.08
C SER A 304 4.41 42.54 15.37
N THR A 305 3.51 42.83 14.43
CA THR A 305 2.41 43.80 14.58
C THR A 305 1.37 43.30 15.58
N ALA A 306 0.92 42.04 15.47
CA ALA A 306 0.01 41.41 16.42
C ALA A 306 0.58 41.44 17.85
N ARG A 307 1.87 41.13 18.02
CA ARG A 307 2.59 41.22 19.31
C ARG A 307 2.65 42.65 19.85
N ARG A 308 2.87 43.66 19.00
CA ARG A 308 2.88 45.08 19.38
C ARG A 308 1.50 45.58 19.79
N ARG A 309 0.43 45.19 19.06
CA ARG A 309 -0.97 45.47 19.43
C ARG A 309 -1.30 44.88 20.81
N LEU A 310 -1.09 43.57 20.97
CA LEU A 310 -1.30 42.86 22.24
C LEU A 310 -0.50 43.46 23.42
N ALA A 311 0.73 43.91 23.19
CA ALA A 311 1.56 44.52 24.22
C ALA A 311 1.09 45.92 24.66
N ARG A 312 0.33 46.63 23.83
CA ARG A 312 -0.23 47.97 24.15
C ARG A 312 -1.49 47.89 25.00
N SER A 313 -2.40 46.96 24.70
CA SER A 313 -3.71 46.87 25.37
C SER A 313 -3.77 45.91 26.56
N ARG A 314 -2.77 45.05 26.76
CA ARG A 314 -2.74 44.09 27.86
C ARG A 314 -2.47 44.75 29.21
N THR A 315 -3.51 44.89 30.03
CA THR A 315 -3.44 45.30 31.44
C THR A 315 -3.27 44.12 32.39
N VAL A 316 -3.84 42.95 32.06
CA VAL A 316 -3.88 41.75 32.93
C VAL A 316 -2.84 40.71 32.51
N THR A 317 -2.51 39.76 33.40
CA THR A 317 -1.65 38.61 33.08
C THR A 317 -2.44 37.46 32.48
N TRP A 318 -1.75 36.55 31.76
CA TRP A 318 -2.36 35.32 31.23
C TRP A 318 -2.97 34.40 32.30
N ALA A 319 -2.68 34.61 33.59
CA ALA A 319 -3.28 33.83 34.68
C ALA A 319 -4.79 34.06 34.82
N ALA A 320 -5.30 35.27 34.57
CA ALA A 320 -6.74 35.54 34.58
C ALA A 320 -7.50 34.86 33.43
N VAL A 321 -6.80 34.55 32.34
CA VAL A 321 -7.34 33.87 31.15
C VAL A 321 -7.25 32.34 31.29
N ALA A 322 -6.40 31.83 32.18
CA ALA A 322 -6.14 30.40 32.32
C ALA A 322 -7.35 29.54 32.74
N PRO A 323 -8.25 29.98 33.66
CA PRO A 323 -9.45 29.21 34.01
C PRO A 323 -10.45 29.06 32.87
N LEU A 324 -10.48 29.99 31.92
CA LEU A 324 -11.40 29.99 30.77
C LEU A 324 -10.93 29.07 29.63
N ARG A 325 -9.85 28.30 29.83
CA ARG A 325 -9.23 27.40 28.82
C ARG A 325 -9.51 25.94 29.14
N ILE A 326 -10.14 25.23 28.20
CA ILE A 326 -10.47 23.81 28.37
C ILE A 326 -9.21 22.92 28.56
N PRO A 327 -9.07 22.18 29.68
CA PRO A 327 -7.89 21.36 29.96
C PRO A 327 -7.83 20.08 29.10
N PHE A 328 -6.63 19.53 28.95
CA PHE A 328 -6.42 18.33 28.13
C PHE A 328 -7.07 17.04 28.67
N SER A 329 -7.53 17.02 29.93
CA SER A 329 -8.42 15.99 30.48
C SER A 329 -9.77 16.01 29.76
N GLU A 330 -10.45 17.15 29.76
CA GLU A 330 -11.78 17.32 29.15
C GLU A 330 -11.73 17.21 27.63
N VAL A 331 -10.72 17.80 26.97
CA VAL A 331 -10.50 17.61 25.53
C VAL A 331 -10.28 16.13 25.16
N ARG A 332 -9.76 15.30 26.07
CA ARG A 332 -9.68 13.85 25.88
C ARG A 332 -11.01 13.16 26.17
N ARG A 333 -11.75 13.56 27.22
CA ARG A 333 -13.07 13.02 27.59
C ARG A 333 -14.12 13.27 26.51
N ALA A 334 -14.28 14.51 26.04
CA ALA A 334 -15.19 14.85 24.95
C ALA A 334 -14.86 14.08 23.65
N ARG A 335 -13.57 13.88 23.36
CA ARG A 335 -13.09 13.06 22.23
C ARG A 335 -13.15 11.54 22.47
N ALA A 336 -13.48 11.08 23.68
CA ALA A 336 -13.79 9.68 23.97
C ALA A 336 -15.30 9.44 23.80
N LEU A 337 -16.13 10.28 24.43
CA LEU A 337 -17.59 10.27 24.28
C LEU A 337 -18.02 10.38 22.80
N LYS A 338 -17.41 11.29 22.02
CA LYS A 338 -17.66 11.44 20.57
C LYS A 338 -17.15 10.26 19.71
N ARG A 339 -16.33 9.35 20.27
CA ARG A 339 -16.03 8.04 19.65
C ARG A 339 -17.02 6.98 20.09
N GLU A 340 -17.36 6.92 21.37
CA GLU A 340 -18.32 5.95 21.92
C GLU A 340 -19.67 6.09 21.20
N ALA A 341 -20.20 7.31 21.05
CA ALA A 341 -21.39 7.58 20.24
C ALA A 341 -21.27 7.13 18.77
N ALA A 342 -20.09 7.35 18.15
CA ALA A 342 -19.84 6.90 16.77
C ALA A 342 -19.66 5.37 16.65
N LEU A 343 -19.19 4.70 17.70
CA LEU A 343 -19.05 3.25 17.74
C LEU A 343 -20.40 2.56 17.97
N VAL A 344 -21.25 3.09 18.85
CA VAL A 344 -22.62 2.62 19.09
C VAL A 344 -23.42 2.65 17.78
N SER A 345 -23.37 3.74 17.02
CA SER A 345 -24.03 3.83 15.70
C SER A 345 -23.44 2.91 14.63
N GLN A 346 -22.35 2.19 14.91
CA GLN A 346 -21.72 1.23 14.02
C GLN A 346 -21.85 -0.24 14.47
N GLN A 347 -22.44 -0.51 15.64
CA GLN A 347 -22.59 -1.89 16.14
C GLN A 347 -23.72 -2.68 15.45
N GLY A 348 -24.66 -2.01 14.78
CA GLY A 348 -25.75 -2.67 14.04
C GLY A 348 -25.35 -3.40 12.74
N GLU A 349 -24.11 -3.24 12.23
CA GLU A 349 -23.78 -3.60 10.83
C GLU A 349 -22.48 -4.40 10.61
N LYS A 350 -21.87 -4.97 11.65
CA LYS A 350 -20.63 -5.77 11.52
C LYS A 350 -20.89 -7.28 11.55
N GLN A 351 -20.85 -7.91 10.37
CA GLN A 351 -20.47 -9.32 10.28
C GLN A 351 -18.96 -9.45 10.51
N GLU A 352 -18.57 -10.19 11.55
CA GLU A 352 -17.18 -10.56 11.76
C GLU A 352 -16.76 -11.67 10.79
N LEU A 353 -15.44 -11.78 10.53
CA LEU A 353 -14.89 -12.82 9.67
C LEU A 353 -14.48 -14.01 10.54
N ASP A 354 -15.46 -14.80 10.96
CA ASP A 354 -15.30 -15.94 11.88
C ASP A 354 -14.44 -17.06 11.26
N PHE A 355 -13.11 -16.86 11.26
CA PHE A 355 -12.15 -17.67 10.52
C PHE A 355 -12.22 -19.16 10.88
N PHE A 356 -12.39 -19.48 12.17
CA PHE A 356 -12.49 -20.86 12.63
C PHE A 356 -13.88 -21.46 12.35
N ALA A 357 -14.97 -20.76 12.68
CA ALA A 357 -16.34 -21.26 12.46
C ALA A 357 -16.72 -21.37 10.97
N THR A 358 -16.17 -20.51 10.11
CA THR A 358 -16.35 -20.57 8.65
C THR A 358 -15.25 -21.37 7.92
N GLY A 359 -14.62 -22.32 8.62
CA GLY A 359 -13.81 -23.39 8.05
C GLY A 359 -12.39 -23.03 7.62
N GLY A 360 -11.98 -21.75 7.73
CA GLY A 360 -10.67 -21.27 7.32
C GLY A 360 -9.51 -21.97 8.04
N GLY A 361 -9.65 -22.16 9.36
CA GLY A 361 -8.67 -22.89 10.17
C GLY A 361 -8.43 -24.32 9.68
N TRP A 362 -9.50 -25.03 9.31
CA TRP A 362 -9.40 -26.39 8.76
C TRP A 362 -8.75 -26.41 7.37
N THR A 363 -9.04 -25.46 6.48
CA THR A 363 -8.35 -25.40 5.18
C THR A 363 -6.86 -25.13 5.29
N VAL A 364 -6.44 -24.26 6.20
CA VAL A 364 -5.01 -23.99 6.44
C VAL A 364 -4.34 -25.19 7.08
N LEU A 365 -5.01 -25.91 8.00
CA LEU A 365 -4.50 -27.14 8.59
C LEU A 365 -4.32 -28.27 7.56
N ILE A 366 -5.30 -28.48 6.65
CA ILE A 366 -5.19 -29.48 5.58
C ILE A 366 -4.02 -29.14 4.65
N ALA A 367 -3.90 -27.88 4.22
CA ALA A 367 -2.81 -27.43 3.37
C ALA A 367 -1.43 -27.53 4.07
N LEU A 368 -1.36 -27.28 5.38
CA LEU A 368 -0.16 -27.50 6.19
C LEU A 368 0.23 -28.98 6.25
N VAL A 369 -0.73 -29.87 6.55
CA VAL A 369 -0.48 -31.32 6.63
C VAL A 369 0.00 -31.88 5.29
N VAL A 370 -0.61 -31.47 4.18
CA VAL A 370 -0.14 -31.90 2.84
C VAL A 370 1.23 -31.29 2.51
N GLY A 371 1.48 -30.03 2.82
CA GLY A 371 2.79 -29.38 2.57
C GLY A 371 3.93 -30.03 3.38
N VAL A 372 3.69 -30.33 4.65
CA VAL A 372 4.64 -31.03 5.53
C VAL A 372 4.83 -32.48 5.07
N ALA A 373 3.79 -33.19 4.62
CA ALA A 373 3.94 -34.54 4.08
C ALA A 373 4.73 -34.56 2.77
N MET A 374 4.51 -33.58 1.88
CA MET A 374 5.16 -33.48 0.58
C MET A 374 6.65 -33.11 0.69
N PHE A 375 7.01 -32.24 1.64
CA PHE A 375 8.39 -31.80 1.86
C PHE A 375 8.99 -32.28 3.20
N PHE A 376 8.50 -33.39 3.75
CA PHE A 376 9.04 -33.96 4.99
C PHE A 376 10.57 -34.20 4.95
N PRO A 377 11.18 -34.69 3.84
CA PRO A 377 12.64 -34.86 3.76
C PRO A 377 13.44 -33.56 3.92
N LEU A 378 12.82 -32.39 3.75
CA LEU A 378 13.48 -31.09 3.91
C LEU A 378 13.34 -30.54 5.35
N VAL A 379 12.64 -31.24 6.25
CA VAL A 379 12.41 -30.78 7.63
C VAL A 379 13.67 -31.02 8.47
N GLY A 380 14.37 -29.93 8.79
CA GLY A 380 15.63 -29.92 9.52
C GLY A 380 16.81 -29.40 8.70
N SER A 381 16.64 -29.24 7.39
CA SER A 381 17.71 -28.76 6.50
C SER A 381 18.12 -27.32 6.78
N GLY A 382 19.41 -27.05 6.58
CA GLY A 382 19.98 -25.71 6.78
C GLY A 382 19.82 -24.76 5.59
N ALA A 383 19.67 -25.34 4.39
CA ALA A 383 19.40 -24.67 3.13
C ALA A 383 18.76 -25.67 2.14
N LEU A 384 18.32 -25.17 0.99
CA LEU A 384 17.90 -25.98 -0.16
C LEU A 384 18.83 -25.73 -1.33
N SER A 385 18.99 -26.74 -2.19
CA SER A 385 19.67 -26.60 -3.49
C SER A 385 18.97 -27.36 -4.60
N GLY A 386 19.21 -26.95 -5.84
CA GLY A 386 18.71 -27.62 -7.03
C GLY A 386 17.65 -26.82 -7.77
N GLY A 387 17.50 -27.06 -9.06
CA GLY A 387 16.75 -26.19 -9.95
C GLY A 387 17.26 -24.75 -9.86
N GLY A 388 16.36 -23.82 -9.56
CA GLY A 388 16.66 -22.38 -9.40
C GLY A 388 17.05 -21.96 -7.98
N LEU A 389 17.17 -22.90 -7.03
CA LEU A 389 17.51 -22.60 -5.64
C LEU A 389 19.02 -22.46 -5.43
N LEU A 390 19.41 -21.27 -4.97
CA LEU A 390 20.71 -20.99 -4.36
C LEU A 390 20.48 -20.58 -2.89
N PRO A 391 21.46 -20.76 -1.99
CA PRO A 391 21.44 -20.20 -0.65
C PRO A 391 21.40 -18.66 -0.70
N LEU A 392 20.93 -18.05 0.38
CA LEU A 392 21.08 -16.61 0.64
C LEU A 392 22.41 -16.35 1.36
N ASP A 393 22.95 -15.13 1.27
CA ASP A 393 24.11 -14.74 2.07
C ASP A 393 23.90 -15.05 3.56
N THR A 394 24.98 -15.51 4.21
CA THR A 394 24.99 -15.87 5.64
C THR A 394 24.64 -14.73 6.58
N SER A 395 24.72 -13.48 6.13
CA SER A 395 24.58 -12.28 6.92
C SER A 395 23.47 -11.36 6.40
N VAL A 396 22.52 -11.02 7.27
CA VAL A 396 21.46 -10.05 6.96
C VAL A 396 22.05 -8.70 6.53
N GLY A 397 23.21 -8.31 7.09
CA GLY A 397 23.93 -7.09 6.68
C GLY A 397 24.27 -7.07 5.19
N GLN A 398 24.71 -8.19 4.61
CA GLN A 398 25.04 -8.26 3.19
C GLN A 398 23.77 -8.31 2.32
N LEU A 399 22.71 -9.01 2.74
CA LEU A 399 21.42 -9.01 2.03
C LEU A 399 20.88 -7.59 1.82
N TRP A 400 20.97 -6.73 2.85
CA TRP A 400 20.57 -5.31 2.74
C TRP A 400 21.62 -4.44 2.04
N ALA A 401 22.90 -4.82 2.05
CA ALA A 401 23.94 -4.16 1.26
C ALA A 401 23.77 -4.41 -0.25
N ASN A 402 23.24 -5.58 -0.62
CA ASN A 402 22.96 -6.03 -1.98
C ASN A 402 21.69 -5.40 -2.61
N LEU A 403 21.15 -4.32 -2.02
CA LEU A 403 19.96 -3.60 -2.53
C LEU A 403 20.31 -2.31 -3.28
N GLY A 404 19.35 -1.83 -4.08
CA GLY A 404 19.39 -0.52 -4.74
C GLY A 404 20.33 -0.49 -5.96
N TYR A 405 21.57 -0.03 -5.75
CA TYR A 405 22.58 0.13 -6.80
C TYR A 405 23.98 -0.03 -6.20
N GLY A 406 24.85 -0.87 -6.76
CA GLY A 406 26.14 -1.21 -6.16
C GLY A 406 26.98 -2.16 -6.99
N TRP A 407 28.00 -2.77 -6.37
CA TRP A 407 28.78 -3.87 -6.96
C TRP A 407 27.97 -5.18 -6.94
N ARG A 408 28.28 -6.06 -7.90
CA ARG A 408 27.82 -7.46 -8.03
C ARG A 408 29.03 -8.35 -8.26
N ASP A 409 29.05 -9.53 -7.66
CA ASP A 409 30.09 -10.55 -7.84
C ASP A 409 29.65 -11.71 -8.75
N VAL A 410 28.65 -11.45 -9.60
CA VAL A 410 28.27 -12.32 -10.73
C VAL A 410 29.37 -12.30 -11.80
N SER A 411 29.86 -13.47 -12.20
CA SER A 411 30.95 -13.64 -13.16
C SER A 411 32.21 -12.83 -12.81
N LEU A 412 32.69 -11.94 -13.68
CA LEU A 412 33.85 -11.08 -13.41
C LEU A 412 33.54 -9.90 -12.46
N GLY A 413 32.25 -9.66 -12.18
CA GLY A 413 31.74 -8.58 -11.35
C GLY A 413 31.55 -7.25 -12.08
N PHE A 414 30.55 -6.48 -11.67
CA PHE A 414 30.18 -5.20 -12.29
C PHE A 414 29.45 -4.26 -11.32
N THR A 415 29.30 -2.99 -11.68
CA THR A 415 28.43 -2.05 -10.93
C THR A 415 27.10 -1.82 -11.63
N GLY A 416 25.98 -2.03 -10.94
CA GLY A 416 24.65 -1.85 -11.51
C GLY A 416 23.52 -1.86 -10.47
N ALA A 417 22.29 -1.78 -10.97
CA ALA A 417 21.08 -1.88 -10.17
C ALA A 417 20.90 -3.28 -9.56
N ALA A 418 20.17 -3.34 -8.46
CA ALA A 418 19.63 -4.58 -7.94
C ALA A 418 18.43 -5.06 -8.75
N ASP A 419 18.27 -6.37 -8.88
CA ASP A 419 16.97 -6.95 -9.22
C ASP A 419 16.00 -6.65 -8.06
N PRO A 420 14.78 -6.13 -8.31
CA PRO A 420 13.77 -5.88 -7.28
C PRO A 420 13.46 -7.08 -6.38
N PHE A 421 13.68 -8.30 -6.89
CA PHE A 421 13.53 -9.54 -6.13
C PHE A 421 14.47 -9.61 -4.91
N SER A 422 15.68 -9.05 -4.99
CA SER A 422 16.62 -9.00 -3.85
C SER A 422 16.03 -8.30 -2.62
N ALA A 423 15.15 -7.30 -2.81
CA ALA A 423 14.45 -6.64 -1.71
C ALA A 423 13.40 -7.56 -1.03
N VAL A 424 12.81 -8.49 -1.79
CA VAL A 424 11.91 -9.52 -1.23
C VAL A 424 12.74 -10.56 -0.47
N LEU A 425 13.88 -11.00 -1.03
CA LEU A 425 14.81 -11.93 -0.39
C LEU A 425 15.43 -11.35 0.90
N ALA A 426 15.81 -10.07 0.91
CA ALA A 426 16.36 -9.40 2.10
C ALA A 426 15.32 -9.34 3.24
N VAL A 427 14.04 -9.07 2.92
CA VAL A 427 12.95 -9.12 3.91
C VAL A 427 12.70 -10.55 4.39
N LEU A 428 12.72 -11.54 3.49
CA LEU A 428 12.48 -12.96 3.81
C LEU A 428 13.60 -13.54 4.70
N GLY A 429 14.86 -13.35 4.32
CA GLY A 429 16.04 -13.79 5.08
C GLY A 429 16.25 -13.05 6.40
N SER A 430 15.69 -11.84 6.54
CA SER A 430 15.65 -11.13 7.83
C SER A 430 14.74 -11.81 8.87
N LEU A 431 13.82 -12.70 8.47
CA LEU A 431 12.97 -13.45 9.40
C LEU A 431 13.78 -14.54 10.14
N THR A 432 14.73 -15.17 9.46
CA THR A 432 15.65 -16.17 10.04
C THR A 432 17.06 -15.58 10.16
N PHE A 433 17.18 -14.42 10.83
CA PHE A 433 18.40 -13.58 10.84
C PHE A 433 19.69 -14.28 11.30
N TRP A 434 19.60 -15.41 12.00
CA TRP A 434 20.74 -16.25 12.43
C TRP A 434 21.25 -17.19 11.32
N GLN A 435 20.43 -17.46 10.30
CA GLN A 435 20.70 -18.34 9.18
C GLN A 435 19.73 -18.00 8.04
N PRO A 436 20.03 -16.99 7.19
CA PRO A 436 19.04 -16.48 6.23
C PRO A 436 18.54 -17.52 5.23
N SER A 437 19.37 -18.46 4.80
CA SER A 437 18.96 -19.57 3.90
C SER A 437 17.83 -20.44 4.44
N LEU A 438 17.65 -20.52 5.77
CA LEU A 438 16.53 -21.25 6.39
C LEU A 438 15.17 -20.66 5.99
N SER A 439 15.10 -19.38 5.63
CA SER A 439 13.85 -18.75 5.17
C SER A 439 13.32 -19.35 3.87
N LEU A 440 14.16 -19.98 3.04
CA LEU A 440 13.74 -20.69 1.83
C LEU A 440 13.14 -22.07 2.18
N VAL A 441 13.70 -22.78 3.17
CA VAL A 441 13.12 -24.02 3.73
C VAL A 441 11.73 -23.73 4.32
N VAL A 442 11.64 -22.66 5.13
CA VAL A 442 10.38 -22.20 5.74
C VAL A 442 9.37 -21.76 4.68
N LEU A 443 9.81 -21.07 3.61
CA LEU A 443 8.95 -20.71 2.48
C LEU A 443 8.32 -21.95 1.83
N TYR A 444 9.09 -23.01 1.60
CA TYR A 444 8.59 -24.23 0.96
C TYR A 444 7.60 -24.97 1.86
N LEU A 445 7.93 -25.16 3.15
CA LEU A 445 7.02 -25.78 4.12
C LEU A 445 5.74 -24.96 4.36
N ALA A 446 5.80 -23.63 4.23
CA ALA A 446 4.67 -22.72 4.42
C ALA A 446 3.89 -22.36 3.13
N ALA A 447 4.37 -22.75 1.94
CA ALA A 447 3.80 -22.30 0.66
C ALA A 447 2.32 -22.66 0.52
N LEU A 448 1.96 -23.93 0.75
CA LEU A 448 0.57 -24.38 0.68
C LEU A 448 -0.34 -23.72 1.74
N PRO A 449 -0.04 -23.75 3.06
CA PRO A 449 -0.93 -23.17 4.06
C PRO A 449 -1.11 -21.65 3.96
N VAL A 450 -0.07 -20.88 3.58
CA VAL A 450 -0.21 -19.42 3.42
C VAL A 450 -0.89 -19.05 2.09
N THR A 451 -0.76 -19.89 1.05
CA THR A 451 -1.59 -19.79 -0.17
C THR A 451 -3.05 -20.08 0.13
N ALA A 452 -3.35 -21.15 0.88
CA ALA A 452 -4.71 -21.50 1.31
C ALA A 452 -5.35 -20.38 2.14
N LEU A 453 -4.60 -19.76 3.07
CA LEU A 453 -5.07 -18.61 3.85
C LEU A 453 -5.39 -17.41 2.94
N GLY A 454 -4.50 -17.06 2.01
CA GLY A 454 -4.71 -15.97 1.06
C GLY A 454 -5.92 -16.20 0.14
N ALA A 455 -6.04 -17.40 -0.43
CA ALA A 455 -7.12 -17.80 -1.32
C ALA A 455 -8.47 -17.92 -0.58
N TRP A 456 -8.48 -18.38 0.67
CA TRP A 456 -9.67 -18.36 1.53
C TRP A 456 -10.13 -16.93 1.83
N LEU A 457 -9.21 -16.01 2.17
CA LEU A 457 -9.50 -14.60 2.40
C LEU A 457 -10.04 -13.91 1.13
N ALA A 458 -9.42 -14.19 -0.03
CA ALA A 458 -9.90 -13.73 -1.33
C ALA A 458 -11.33 -14.24 -1.62
N ALA A 459 -11.59 -15.54 -1.46
CA ALA A 459 -12.91 -16.13 -1.65
C ALA A 459 -13.95 -15.57 -0.65
N ALA A 460 -13.56 -15.23 0.57
CA ALA A 460 -14.42 -14.58 1.57
C ALA A 460 -14.88 -13.16 1.17
N ARG A 461 -14.26 -12.53 0.15
CA ARG A 461 -14.78 -11.29 -0.48
C ARG A 461 -15.82 -11.56 -1.56
N LEU A 462 -15.85 -12.77 -2.12
CA LEU A 462 -16.78 -13.18 -3.18
C LEU A 462 -18.05 -13.81 -2.60
N THR A 463 -17.94 -14.61 -1.53
CA THR A 463 -19.05 -15.41 -0.97
C THR A 463 -19.06 -15.47 0.56
N SER A 464 -20.27 -15.56 1.12
CA SER A 464 -20.52 -15.81 2.55
C SER A 464 -20.51 -17.29 2.91
N ARG A 465 -20.70 -18.21 1.95
CA ARG A 465 -20.84 -19.65 2.24
C ARG A 465 -19.49 -20.33 2.49
N THR A 466 -19.33 -20.91 3.68
CA THR A 466 -18.16 -21.69 4.12
C THR A 466 -17.60 -22.63 3.04
N MET A 467 -18.41 -23.57 2.54
CA MET A 467 -17.95 -24.58 1.55
C MET A 467 -17.40 -23.96 0.25
N LEU A 468 -17.86 -22.77 -0.13
CA LEU A 468 -17.40 -22.10 -1.35
C LEU A 468 -16.10 -21.31 -1.12
N ARG A 469 -15.83 -20.86 0.12
CA ARG A 469 -14.51 -20.37 0.54
C ARG A 469 -13.50 -21.51 0.58
N VAL A 470 -13.91 -22.67 1.11
CA VAL A 470 -13.11 -23.90 1.13
C VAL A 470 -12.74 -24.35 -0.28
N PHE A 471 -13.72 -24.43 -1.19
CA PHE A 471 -13.49 -24.72 -2.61
C PHE A 471 -12.47 -23.76 -3.25
N GLY A 472 -12.69 -22.45 -3.16
CA GLY A 472 -11.79 -21.46 -3.74
C GLY A 472 -10.37 -21.53 -3.17
N ALA A 473 -10.23 -21.80 -1.87
CA ALA A 473 -8.94 -21.96 -1.21
C ALA A 473 -8.18 -23.20 -1.72
N LEU A 474 -8.82 -24.38 -1.70
CA LEU A 474 -8.16 -25.63 -2.04
C LEU A 474 -7.86 -25.75 -3.54
N VAL A 475 -8.76 -25.30 -4.42
CA VAL A 475 -8.54 -25.36 -5.88
C VAL A 475 -7.44 -24.39 -6.33
N TYR A 476 -7.25 -23.26 -5.65
CA TYR A 476 -6.09 -22.41 -5.92
C TYR A 476 -4.78 -23.00 -5.34
N THR A 477 -4.82 -23.50 -4.10
CA THR A 477 -3.62 -24.04 -3.40
C THR A 477 -3.04 -25.28 -4.08
N PHE A 478 -3.90 -26.12 -4.67
CA PHE A 478 -3.47 -27.31 -5.41
C PHE A 478 -3.43 -27.10 -6.93
N ALA A 479 -3.37 -25.86 -7.39
CA ALA A 479 -3.14 -25.56 -8.81
C ALA A 479 -1.77 -26.11 -9.27
N PRO A 480 -1.67 -26.77 -10.44
CA PRO A 480 -0.43 -27.42 -10.87
C PRO A 480 0.77 -26.47 -10.99
N THR A 481 0.52 -25.17 -11.26
CA THR A 481 1.57 -24.15 -11.37
C THR A 481 2.39 -23.97 -10.09
N LEU A 482 1.76 -24.03 -8.91
CA LEU A 482 2.46 -23.89 -7.64
C LEU A 482 3.34 -25.11 -7.37
N LEU A 483 2.76 -26.31 -7.55
CA LEU A 483 3.45 -27.57 -7.32
C LEU A 483 4.67 -27.70 -8.24
N LEU A 484 4.51 -27.37 -9.53
CA LEU A 484 5.62 -27.34 -10.49
C LEU A 484 6.66 -26.24 -10.19
N ALA A 485 6.25 -25.05 -9.72
CA ALA A 485 7.20 -24.03 -9.28
C ALA A 485 8.07 -24.50 -8.10
N MET A 486 7.53 -25.36 -7.24
CA MET A 486 8.27 -25.96 -6.13
C MET A 486 9.17 -27.11 -6.60
N GLN A 487 8.71 -27.99 -7.50
CA GLN A 487 9.55 -29.05 -8.07
C GLN A 487 10.72 -28.51 -8.91
N ASP A 488 10.51 -27.46 -9.71
CA ASP A 488 11.56 -26.79 -10.49
C ASP A 488 12.54 -25.97 -9.61
N GLY A 489 12.29 -25.82 -8.31
CA GLY A 489 13.09 -24.96 -7.44
C GLY A 489 13.01 -23.47 -7.81
N ARG A 490 11.83 -22.94 -8.15
CA ARG A 490 11.63 -21.52 -8.57
C ARG A 490 11.06 -20.66 -7.43
N PRO A 491 11.87 -20.16 -6.47
CA PRO A 491 11.37 -19.42 -5.31
C PRO A 491 10.61 -18.13 -5.69
N SER A 492 11.03 -17.46 -6.76
CA SER A 492 10.36 -16.29 -7.35
C SER A 492 8.93 -16.62 -7.81
N ALA A 493 8.75 -17.73 -8.53
CA ALA A 493 7.44 -18.21 -8.96
C ALA A 493 6.54 -18.62 -7.78
N VAL A 494 7.08 -19.33 -6.79
CA VAL A 494 6.36 -19.73 -5.56
C VAL A 494 5.85 -18.50 -4.80
N LEU A 495 6.70 -17.47 -4.63
CA LEU A 495 6.32 -16.21 -4.00
C LEU A 495 5.27 -15.43 -4.81
N ALA A 496 5.39 -15.39 -6.14
CA ALA A 496 4.40 -14.73 -7.00
C ALA A 496 3.01 -15.39 -6.90
N HIS A 497 2.93 -16.72 -6.96
CA HIS A 497 1.69 -17.48 -6.76
C HIS A 497 1.11 -17.21 -5.36
N LEU A 498 1.95 -17.27 -4.33
CA LEU A 498 1.56 -17.03 -2.95
C LEU A 498 0.96 -15.63 -2.75
N LEU A 499 1.54 -14.58 -3.34
CA LEU A 499 1.13 -13.19 -3.13
C LEU A 499 -0.17 -12.82 -3.86
N LEU A 500 -0.49 -13.47 -4.98
CA LEU A 500 -1.60 -13.13 -5.87
C LEU A 500 -2.99 -13.08 -5.17
N PRO A 501 -3.40 -14.07 -4.35
CA PRO A 501 -4.65 -13.99 -3.59
C PRO A 501 -4.70 -12.85 -2.57
N TRP A 502 -3.59 -12.58 -1.86
CA TRP A 502 -3.50 -11.49 -0.89
C TRP A 502 -3.61 -10.13 -1.58
N LEU A 503 -2.96 -9.98 -2.74
CA LEU A 503 -3.06 -8.80 -3.58
C LEU A 503 -4.51 -8.51 -3.99
N PHE A 504 -5.24 -9.53 -4.44
CA PHE A 504 -6.66 -9.43 -4.77
C PHE A 504 -7.53 -9.08 -3.56
N PHE A 505 -7.33 -9.76 -2.41
CA PHE A 505 -8.04 -9.50 -1.16
C PHE A 505 -7.89 -8.05 -0.68
N ALA A 506 -6.66 -7.50 -0.74
CA ALA A 506 -6.37 -6.11 -0.41
C ALA A 506 -6.94 -5.15 -1.46
N GLY A 507 -6.76 -5.46 -2.76
CA GLY A 507 -7.18 -4.64 -3.90
C GLY A 507 -8.68 -4.32 -3.90
N LEU A 508 -9.54 -5.32 -3.63
CA LEU A 508 -10.98 -5.12 -3.48
C LEU A 508 -11.36 -4.13 -2.35
N ALA A 509 -10.49 -3.97 -1.35
CA ALA A 509 -10.64 -3.03 -0.25
C ALA A 509 -9.95 -1.67 -0.48
N ALA A 510 -9.03 -1.54 -1.46
CA ALA A 510 -8.23 -0.33 -1.69
C ALA A 510 -9.08 0.94 -1.90
N ARG A 511 -10.19 0.86 -2.65
CA ARG A 511 -11.13 1.99 -2.82
C ARG A 511 -11.79 2.43 -1.50
N ARG A 512 -11.87 1.55 -0.50
CA ARG A 512 -12.52 1.80 0.80
C ARG A 512 -11.58 2.43 1.83
N SER A 513 -10.30 2.03 1.88
CA SER A 513 -9.33 2.53 2.87
C SER A 513 -7.94 2.79 2.29
N TRP A 514 -7.29 3.88 2.73
CA TRP A 514 -5.88 4.16 2.44
C TRP A 514 -4.95 3.04 2.91
N ALA A 515 -5.25 2.39 4.04
CA ALA A 515 -4.43 1.28 4.55
C ALA A 515 -4.56 0.02 3.68
N ALA A 516 -5.76 -0.26 3.19
CA ALA A 516 -5.96 -1.33 2.21
C ALA A 516 -5.18 -1.03 0.91
N SER A 517 -5.27 0.19 0.38
CA SER A 517 -4.55 0.58 -0.84
C SER A 517 -3.03 0.51 -0.67
N ALA A 518 -2.49 0.96 0.47
CA ALA A 518 -1.07 0.82 0.78
C ALA A 518 -0.63 -0.65 0.91
N THR A 519 -1.50 -1.51 1.45
CA THR A 519 -1.26 -2.97 1.47
C THR A 519 -1.25 -3.53 0.05
N THR A 520 -2.20 -3.13 -0.82
CA THR A 520 -2.21 -3.46 -2.25
C THR A 520 -0.94 -2.97 -2.96
N ALA A 521 -0.45 -1.78 -2.64
CA ALA A 521 0.77 -1.21 -3.24
C ALA A 521 2.03 -2.02 -2.90
N LEU A 522 2.19 -2.43 -1.63
CA LEU A 522 3.30 -3.30 -1.22
C LEU A 522 3.18 -4.70 -1.83
N LEU A 523 1.98 -5.30 -1.83
CA LEU A 523 1.75 -6.62 -2.42
C LEU A 523 1.93 -6.60 -3.95
N ALA A 524 1.52 -5.54 -4.64
CA ALA A 524 1.73 -5.38 -6.08
C ALA A 524 3.22 -5.21 -6.41
N ALA A 525 3.95 -4.43 -5.62
CA ALA A 525 5.39 -4.27 -5.76
C ALA A 525 6.16 -5.58 -5.51
N ALA A 526 5.80 -6.33 -4.47
CA ALA A 526 6.37 -7.65 -4.20
C ALA A 526 6.02 -8.68 -5.29
N THR A 527 4.76 -8.69 -5.77
CA THR A 527 4.32 -9.59 -6.86
C THR A 527 5.06 -9.28 -8.16
N ALA A 528 5.18 -8.00 -8.53
CA ALA A 528 5.96 -7.57 -9.69
C ALA A 528 7.46 -7.89 -9.54
N ALA A 529 8.03 -7.71 -8.33
CA ALA A 529 9.41 -8.04 -8.05
C ALA A 529 9.71 -9.55 -8.10
N CYS A 530 8.71 -10.41 -7.85
CA CYS A 530 8.83 -11.86 -7.96
C CYS A 530 8.54 -12.38 -9.38
N ALA A 531 7.65 -11.72 -10.12
CA ALA A 531 7.26 -12.10 -11.48
C ALA A 531 7.05 -10.85 -12.36
N PRO A 532 8.13 -10.28 -12.94
CA PRO A 532 8.05 -9.05 -13.73
C PRO A 532 7.15 -9.16 -14.96
N ILE A 533 7.00 -10.36 -15.52
CA ILE A 533 6.04 -10.68 -16.59
C ILE A 533 4.57 -10.35 -16.25
N LEU A 534 4.21 -10.27 -14.96
CA LEU A 534 2.87 -9.84 -14.53
C LEU A 534 2.64 -8.33 -14.59
N ILE A 535 3.68 -7.50 -14.78
CA ILE A 535 3.56 -6.03 -14.76
C ILE A 535 2.50 -5.50 -15.75
N PRO A 536 2.43 -5.94 -17.02
CA PRO A 536 1.37 -5.50 -17.95
C PRO A 536 -0.03 -5.82 -17.44
N ALA A 537 -0.25 -7.02 -16.89
CA ALA A 537 -1.52 -7.44 -16.33
C ALA A 537 -1.92 -6.62 -15.10
N LEU A 538 -0.96 -6.32 -14.22
CA LEU A 538 -1.16 -5.47 -13.04
C LEU A 538 -1.46 -4.02 -13.43
N VAL A 539 -0.84 -3.49 -14.50
CA VAL A 539 -1.13 -2.15 -15.04
C VAL A 539 -2.54 -2.07 -15.61
N VAL A 540 -2.97 -3.06 -16.40
CA VAL A 540 -4.36 -3.14 -16.92
C VAL A 540 -5.38 -3.19 -15.78
N ALA A 541 -5.14 -4.04 -14.77
CA ALA A 541 -6.00 -4.14 -13.59
C ALA A 541 -6.03 -2.83 -12.77
N TRP A 542 -4.89 -2.11 -12.68
CA TRP A 542 -4.79 -0.83 -12.00
C TRP A 542 -5.53 0.30 -12.74
N ILE A 543 -5.42 0.38 -14.07
CA ILE A 543 -6.16 1.34 -14.90
C ILE A 543 -7.67 1.10 -14.76
N ALA A 544 -8.13 -0.15 -14.89
CA ALA A 544 -9.53 -0.50 -14.66
C ALA A 544 -9.99 -0.11 -13.24
N ALA A 545 -9.17 -0.37 -12.21
CA ALA A 545 -9.47 0.00 -10.83
C ALA A 545 -9.53 1.53 -10.60
N ILE A 546 -8.82 2.34 -11.39
CA ILE A 546 -8.95 3.81 -11.39
C ILE A 546 -10.29 4.22 -11.99
N VAL A 547 -10.63 3.72 -13.19
CA VAL A 547 -11.88 4.04 -13.89
C VAL A 547 -13.09 3.73 -13.01
N PHE A 548 -13.17 2.52 -12.45
CA PHE A 548 -14.27 2.10 -11.56
C PHE A 548 -14.24 2.73 -10.15
N ALA A 549 -13.29 3.63 -9.83
CA ALA A 549 -13.22 4.29 -8.53
C ALA A 549 -13.78 5.73 -8.50
N GLY A 550 -13.94 6.39 -9.65
CA GLY A 550 -14.51 7.74 -9.77
C GLY A 550 -13.92 8.73 -8.75
N ARG A 551 -14.79 9.36 -7.93
CA ARG A 551 -14.41 10.30 -6.84
C ARG A 551 -13.43 9.73 -5.78
N ARG A 552 -13.05 8.44 -5.85
CA ARG A 552 -12.08 7.77 -4.95
C ARG A 552 -10.76 7.38 -5.64
N ALA A 553 -10.60 7.63 -6.94
CA ALA A 553 -9.43 7.26 -7.75
C ALA A 553 -8.07 7.69 -7.14
N ALA A 554 -8.01 8.85 -6.48
CA ALA A 554 -6.81 9.34 -5.78
C ALA A 554 -6.26 8.39 -4.69
N ARG A 555 -7.05 7.41 -4.23
CA ARG A 555 -6.57 6.35 -3.32
C ARG A 555 -5.82 5.23 -4.05
N ILE A 556 -6.11 5.01 -5.32
CA ILE A 556 -5.62 3.91 -6.16
C ILE A 556 -4.47 4.38 -7.07
N ALA A 557 -4.44 5.66 -7.44
CA ALA A 557 -3.39 6.26 -8.27
C ALA A 557 -1.95 6.00 -7.80
N PHE A 558 -1.73 5.82 -6.48
CA PHE A 558 -0.40 5.59 -5.91
C PHE A 558 -0.04 4.11 -5.70
N ILE A 559 -0.87 3.15 -6.12
CA ILE A 559 -0.59 1.70 -6.00
C ILE A 559 0.71 1.27 -6.71
N PRO A 560 1.01 1.69 -7.96
CA PRO A 560 2.25 1.29 -8.62
C PRO A 560 3.50 2.00 -8.09
N LEU A 561 3.38 3.03 -7.25
CA LEU A 561 4.51 3.88 -6.84
C LEU A 561 5.68 3.10 -6.20
N PRO A 562 5.47 2.13 -5.27
CA PRO A 562 6.58 1.36 -4.71
C PRO A 562 7.21 0.41 -5.74
N ALA A 563 6.43 -0.11 -6.69
CA ALA A 563 6.94 -0.95 -7.78
C ALA A 563 7.83 -0.12 -8.73
N VAL A 564 7.34 1.04 -9.20
CA VAL A 564 8.10 1.97 -10.06
C VAL A 564 9.41 2.39 -9.40
N VAL A 565 9.42 2.61 -8.09
CA VAL A 565 10.62 3.05 -7.34
C VAL A 565 11.60 1.89 -7.04
N LEU A 566 11.13 0.65 -6.92
CA LEU A 566 12.01 -0.53 -6.90
C LEU A 566 12.63 -0.79 -8.28
N PHE A 567 11.82 -0.79 -9.34
CA PHE A 567 12.26 -1.11 -10.71
C PHE A 567 13.06 0.03 -11.38
N GLY A 568 12.85 1.29 -11.01
CA GLY A 568 13.42 2.47 -11.68
C GLY A 568 14.91 2.40 -12.07
N PRO A 569 15.83 1.99 -11.16
CA PRO A 569 17.26 1.87 -11.50
C PRO A 569 17.55 0.80 -12.56
N LEU A 570 16.83 -0.32 -12.53
CA LEU A 570 16.93 -1.41 -13.51
C LEU A 570 16.31 -1.02 -14.85
N VAL A 571 15.14 -0.37 -14.82
CA VAL A 571 14.46 0.19 -16.01
C VAL A 571 15.38 1.16 -16.74
N TRP A 572 16.08 2.05 -16.00
CA TRP A 572 17.06 2.98 -16.56
C TRP A 572 18.22 2.25 -17.25
N GLN A 573 18.83 1.25 -16.60
CA GLN A 573 19.97 0.54 -17.18
C GLN A 573 19.59 -0.38 -18.36
N GLN A 574 18.47 -1.09 -18.30
CA GLN A 574 17.97 -1.87 -19.44
C GLN A 574 17.55 -0.95 -20.60
N GLY A 575 16.92 0.19 -20.30
CA GLY A 575 16.55 1.21 -21.30
C GLY A 575 17.76 1.81 -22.01
N ALA A 576 18.81 2.17 -21.27
CA ALA A 576 20.07 2.67 -21.81
C ALA A 576 20.82 1.65 -22.70
N ARG A 577 20.50 0.35 -22.57
CA ARG A 577 21.00 -0.75 -23.42
C ARG A 577 20.08 -1.07 -24.60
N GLY A 578 18.96 -0.37 -24.79
CA GLY A 578 17.92 -0.70 -25.78
C GLY A 578 17.19 -2.03 -25.48
N ALA A 579 17.24 -2.50 -24.23
CA ALA A 579 16.80 -3.81 -23.78
C ALA A 579 15.49 -3.74 -22.98
N TRP A 580 14.54 -2.88 -23.36
CA TRP A 580 13.30 -2.62 -22.60
C TRP A 580 12.50 -3.88 -22.23
N LEU A 581 12.41 -4.88 -23.11
CA LEU A 581 11.71 -6.14 -22.81
C LEU A 581 12.43 -7.01 -21.78
N SER A 582 13.73 -6.84 -21.57
CA SER A 582 14.52 -7.56 -20.57
C SER A 582 14.17 -7.17 -19.12
N ILE A 583 13.35 -6.13 -18.92
CA ILE A 583 12.72 -5.81 -17.63
C ILE A 583 11.72 -6.90 -17.20
N LEU A 584 11.19 -7.69 -18.14
CA LEU A 584 10.22 -8.76 -17.88
C LEU A 584 10.86 -10.12 -17.51
N ALA A 585 12.19 -10.23 -17.52
CA ALA A 585 12.91 -11.47 -17.25
C ALA A 585 12.62 -12.04 -15.84
N ASP A 586 12.59 -13.36 -15.71
CA ASP A 586 12.43 -14.02 -14.42
C ASP A 586 13.66 -13.78 -13.52
N PRO A 587 13.48 -13.36 -12.26
CA PRO A 587 14.59 -13.07 -11.35
C PRO A 587 15.12 -14.32 -10.66
N GLY A 588 16.44 -14.35 -10.44
CA GLY A 588 17.17 -15.49 -9.90
C GLY A 588 17.99 -16.21 -10.97
N VAL A 589 18.18 -17.53 -10.82
CA VAL A 589 18.91 -18.37 -11.79
C VAL A 589 18.01 -18.66 -13.01
N PRO A 590 18.45 -18.41 -14.25
CA PRO A 590 17.67 -18.73 -15.44
C PRO A 590 17.68 -20.25 -15.69
N LEU A 591 16.48 -20.84 -15.72
CA LEU A 591 16.26 -22.25 -16.03
C LEU A 591 15.58 -22.41 -17.39
N ASP A 592 16.12 -23.28 -18.24
CA ASP A 592 15.51 -23.63 -19.52
C ASP A 592 14.13 -24.30 -19.33
N THR A 593 13.24 -24.16 -20.31
CA THR A 593 11.84 -24.61 -20.24
C THR A 593 11.33 -25.10 -21.59
N ARG A 594 10.57 -26.20 -21.58
CA ARG A 594 9.96 -26.73 -22.82
C ARG A 594 8.89 -25.78 -23.34
N GLN A 595 8.94 -25.49 -24.65
CA GLN A 595 7.85 -24.78 -25.32
C GLN A 595 6.54 -25.56 -25.16
N THR A 596 5.57 -24.95 -24.49
CA THR A 596 4.32 -25.59 -24.09
C THR A 596 3.18 -25.08 -24.98
N PRO A 597 2.35 -25.93 -25.61
CA PRO A 597 1.24 -25.47 -26.43
C PRO A 597 0.16 -24.78 -25.59
N ALA A 598 -0.48 -23.73 -26.13
CA ALA A 598 -1.39 -22.87 -25.37
C ALA A 598 -2.61 -23.61 -24.76
N TRP A 599 -3.05 -24.73 -25.33
CA TRP A 599 -4.11 -25.56 -24.74
C TRP A 599 -3.68 -26.23 -23.43
N GLN A 600 -2.39 -26.52 -23.26
CA GLN A 600 -1.83 -27.14 -22.05
C GLN A 600 -1.63 -26.11 -20.93
N LEU A 601 -1.29 -24.86 -21.29
CA LEU A 601 -1.35 -23.73 -20.36
C LEU A 601 -2.77 -23.51 -19.81
N ALA A 602 -3.81 -23.73 -20.62
CA ALA A 602 -5.21 -23.66 -20.19
C ALA A 602 -5.60 -24.78 -19.20
N LEU A 603 -4.89 -25.92 -19.21
CA LEU A 603 -5.01 -26.96 -18.18
C LEU A 603 -4.19 -26.64 -16.91
N GLY A 604 -3.43 -25.54 -16.88
CA GLY A 604 -2.64 -25.14 -15.72
C GLY A 604 -1.20 -25.67 -15.69
N PHE A 605 -0.72 -26.33 -16.75
CA PHE A 605 0.58 -27.00 -16.77
C PHE A 605 1.60 -26.23 -17.65
N PRO A 606 2.55 -25.49 -17.06
CA PRO A 606 3.56 -24.69 -17.77
C PRO A 606 4.83 -25.46 -18.19
N ASP A 607 4.86 -26.78 -17.97
CA ASP A 607 6.04 -27.66 -18.09
C ASP A 607 6.14 -28.43 -19.43
N GLY A 608 5.05 -28.46 -20.20
CA GLY A 608 4.92 -29.30 -21.39
C GLY A 608 4.75 -30.80 -21.09
N LEU A 609 4.90 -31.23 -19.84
CA LEU A 609 4.91 -32.65 -19.42
C LEU A 609 3.69 -33.11 -18.61
N LEU A 610 2.79 -32.21 -18.22
CA LEU A 610 1.66 -32.54 -17.34
C LEU A 610 2.11 -33.09 -15.96
N GLY A 611 3.24 -32.64 -15.41
CA GLY A 611 3.69 -32.94 -14.06
C GLY A 611 3.67 -34.42 -13.67
N GLY A 612 4.39 -35.26 -14.43
CA GLY A 612 4.50 -36.69 -14.16
C GLY A 612 3.30 -37.55 -14.59
N TRP A 613 2.18 -36.96 -15.04
CA TRP A 613 1.02 -37.74 -15.51
C TRP A 613 1.35 -38.67 -16.69
N HIS A 614 2.30 -38.30 -17.56
CA HIS A 614 2.77 -39.17 -18.64
C HIS A 614 3.48 -40.42 -18.14
N GLU A 615 4.41 -40.29 -17.20
CA GLU A 615 5.16 -41.42 -16.61
C GLU A 615 4.22 -42.38 -15.86
N LEU A 616 3.34 -41.81 -15.02
CA LEU A 616 2.39 -42.57 -14.21
C LEU A 616 1.47 -43.44 -15.06
N LEU A 617 0.96 -42.91 -16.18
CA LEU A 617 0.06 -43.65 -17.06
C LEU A 617 0.80 -44.53 -18.07
N ALA A 618 2.02 -44.17 -18.49
CA ALA A 618 2.86 -45.03 -19.33
C ALA A 618 3.22 -46.35 -18.61
N GLY A 619 3.60 -46.27 -17.32
CA GLY A 619 3.85 -47.46 -16.49
C GLY A 619 2.63 -48.36 -16.28
N ASN A 620 1.42 -47.85 -16.55
CA ASN A 620 0.16 -48.60 -16.47
C ASN A 620 -0.42 -48.95 -17.86
N GLY A 621 0.34 -48.77 -18.95
CA GLY A 621 -0.08 -49.11 -20.32
C GLY A 621 -1.00 -48.08 -21.01
N PHE A 622 -1.29 -46.95 -20.37
CA PHE A 622 -2.20 -45.90 -20.85
C PHE A 622 -1.44 -44.67 -21.41
N ALA A 623 -0.31 -44.88 -22.08
CA ALA A 623 0.63 -43.81 -22.47
C ALA A 623 0.04 -42.63 -23.28
N GLN A 624 -1.08 -42.82 -24.00
CA GLN A 624 -1.77 -41.77 -24.77
C GLN A 624 -2.94 -41.10 -24.02
N ALA A 625 -3.32 -41.60 -22.84
CA ALA A 625 -4.43 -41.06 -22.03
C ALA A 625 -4.16 -39.79 -21.18
N PRO A 626 -2.91 -39.38 -20.80
CA PRO A 626 -2.68 -38.30 -19.83
C PRO A 626 -3.46 -37.01 -20.09
N THR A 627 -3.38 -36.48 -21.32
CA THR A 627 -4.07 -35.26 -21.74
C THR A 627 -5.59 -35.36 -21.56
N LEU A 628 -6.18 -36.50 -21.90
CA LEU A 628 -7.63 -36.70 -21.79
C LEU A 628 -8.07 -36.81 -20.32
N VAL A 629 -7.33 -37.54 -19.49
CA VAL A 629 -7.63 -37.70 -18.06
C VAL A 629 -7.56 -36.35 -17.33
N VAL A 630 -6.48 -35.58 -17.54
CA VAL A 630 -6.31 -34.25 -16.93
C VAL A 630 -7.37 -33.27 -17.44
N ALA A 631 -7.68 -33.28 -18.74
CA ALA A 631 -8.73 -32.43 -19.30
C ALA A 631 -10.13 -32.75 -18.75
N VAL A 632 -10.47 -34.04 -18.59
CA VAL A 632 -11.77 -34.47 -18.01
C VAL A 632 -11.87 -34.08 -16.53
N LEU A 633 -10.80 -34.19 -15.75
CA LEU A 633 -10.77 -33.77 -14.34
C LEU A 633 -10.92 -32.25 -14.17
N LEU A 634 -10.36 -31.44 -15.08
CA LEU A 634 -10.40 -29.98 -14.99
C LEU A 634 -11.58 -29.33 -15.73
N ALA A 635 -12.23 -30.02 -16.68
CA ALA A 635 -13.38 -29.51 -17.41
C ALA A 635 -14.51 -28.96 -16.52
N PRO A 636 -14.89 -29.57 -15.38
CA PRO A 636 -15.89 -29.00 -14.47
C PRO A 636 -15.55 -27.60 -13.95
N LEU A 637 -14.27 -27.31 -13.69
CA LEU A 637 -13.81 -26.00 -13.23
C LEU A 637 -13.96 -24.94 -14.34
N GLY A 638 -13.55 -25.28 -15.57
CA GLY A 638 -13.72 -24.41 -16.74
C GLY A 638 -15.20 -24.16 -17.09
N ILE A 639 -16.03 -25.19 -17.04
CA ILE A 639 -17.48 -25.10 -17.28
C ILE A 639 -18.14 -24.20 -16.22
N LEU A 640 -17.82 -24.38 -14.92
CA LEU A 640 -18.33 -23.51 -13.86
C LEU A 640 -17.89 -22.05 -14.03
N ALA A 641 -16.64 -21.81 -14.43
CA ALA A 641 -16.14 -20.46 -14.68
C ALA A 641 -16.85 -19.76 -15.85
N LEU A 642 -17.12 -20.48 -16.96
CA LEU A 642 -17.87 -19.93 -18.09
C LEU A 642 -19.36 -19.72 -17.77
N LEU A 643 -19.96 -20.65 -17.02
CA LEU A 643 -21.36 -20.56 -16.59
C LEU A 643 -21.61 -19.32 -15.71
N ALA A 644 -20.58 -18.79 -15.04
CA ALA A 644 -20.66 -17.58 -14.23
C ALA A 644 -21.14 -16.32 -14.99
N LEU A 645 -20.99 -16.29 -16.33
CA LEU A 645 -21.52 -15.20 -17.17
C LEU A 645 -23.06 -15.18 -17.21
N PHE A 646 -23.69 -16.35 -17.18
CA PHE A 646 -25.14 -16.54 -17.34
C PHE A 646 -25.90 -16.57 -16.00
N LEU A 647 -25.23 -16.22 -14.90
CA LEU A 647 -25.75 -16.34 -13.53
C LEU A 647 -25.82 -14.98 -12.83
N ARG A 648 -26.77 -14.84 -11.88
CA ARG A 648 -26.98 -13.62 -11.09
C ARG A 648 -25.68 -13.15 -10.44
N GLY A 649 -25.25 -11.93 -10.77
CA GLY A 649 -23.97 -11.35 -10.33
C GLY A 649 -22.92 -11.16 -11.44
N THR A 650 -23.32 -11.33 -12.71
CA THR A 650 -22.50 -11.26 -13.94
C THR A 650 -21.36 -10.26 -13.93
N VAL A 651 -21.54 -9.02 -13.47
CA VAL A 651 -20.46 -8.00 -13.43
C VAL A 651 -19.24 -8.47 -12.63
N ARG A 652 -19.43 -9.20 -11.52
CA ARG A 652 -18.31 -9.75 -10.73
C ARG A 652 -17.65 -10.94 -11.44
N ALA A 653 -18.44 -11.75 -12.15
CA ALA A 653 -17.94 -12.86 -12.95
C ALA A 653 -17.12 -12.38 -14.15
N ILE A 654 -17.59 -11.35 -14.87
CA ILE A 654 -16.84 -10.66 -15.92
C ILE A 654 -15.50 -10.17 -15.40
N VAL A 655 -15.45 -9.47 -14.24
CA VAL A 655 -14.17 -9.01 -13.67
C VAL A 655 -13.24 -10.18 -13.34
N ALA A 656 -13.74 -11.29 -12.78
CA ALA A 656 -12.94 -12.49 -12.53
C ALA A 656 -12.42 -13.14 -13.82
N LEU A 657 -13.26 -13.22 -14.86
CA LEU A 657 -12.90 -13.78 -16.17
C LEU A 657 -11.97 -12.86 -16.99
N VAL A 658 -12.05 -11.54 -16.82
CA VAL A 658 -11.08 -10.59 -17.40
C VAL A 658 -9.71 -10.74 -16.73
N VAL A 659 -9.66 -10.95 -15.41
CA VAL A 659 -8.42 -11.32 -14.71
C VAL A 659 -7.89 -12.67 -15.23
N ALA A 660 -8.76 -13.67 -15.42
CA ALA A 660 -8.37 -14.96 -15.98
C ALA A 660 -7.78 -14.81 -17.39
N LEU A 661 -8.50 -14.14 -18.28
CA LEU A 661 -8.10 -13.89 -19.68
C LEU A 661 -6.78 -13.12 -19.76
N THR A 662 -6.60 -12.10 -18.92
CA THR A 662 -5.36 -11.32 -18.91
C THR A 662 -4.18 -12.18 -18.44
N GLY A 663 -4.36 -13.00 -17.40
CA GLY A 663 -3.35 -13.99 -17.00
C GLY A 663 -3.01 -15.00 -18.11
N PHE A 664 -4.03 -15.50 -18.82
CA PHE A 664 -3.82 -16.46 -19.93
C PHE A 664 -3.10 -15.83 -21.14
N VAL A 665 -3.50 -14.62 -21.54
CA VAL A 665 -2.82 -13.86 -22.62
C VAL A 665 -1.38 -13.54 -22.23
N THR A 666 -1.12 -13.16 -20.98
CA THR A 666 0.24 -12.96 -20.47
C THR A 666 1.05 -14.26 -20.48
N ALA A 667 0.45 -15.42 -20.17
CA ALA A 667 1.13 -16.72 -20.21
C ALA A 667 1.48 -17.16 -21.65
N VAL A 668 0.59 -16.93 -22.61
CA VAL A 668 0.88 -17.18 -24.04
C VAL A 668 1.96 -16.21 -24.55
N ALA A 669 1.94 -14.94 -24.13
CA ALA A 669 2.97 -13.98 -24.49
C ALA A 669 4.36 -14.36 -23.94
N ALA A 670 4.44 -14.91 -22.72
CA ALA A 670 5.69 -15.34 -22.10
C ALA A 670 6.45 -16.39 -22.94
N LEU A 671 5.73 -17.35 -23.55
CA LEU A 671 6.32 -18.36 -24.46
C LEU A 671 7.09 -17.76 -25.65
N HIS A 672 6.71 -16.56 -26.08
CA HIS A 672 7.32 -15.85 -27.21
C HIS A 672 8.38 -14.83 -26.79
N LEU A 673 8.59 -14.62 -25.49
CA LEU A 673 9.56 -13.67 -24.95
C LEU A 673 10.83 -14.39 -24.48
N GLN A 674 11.80 -14.45 -25.38
CA GLN A 674 13.17 -14.92 -25.11
C GLN A 674 14.05 -13.73 -24.75
N VAL A 675 14.45 -13.61 -23.48
CA VAL A 675 15.11 -12.40 -22.94
C VAL A 675 16.37 -12.69 -22.11
N ALA A 676 16.52 -13.89 -21.58
CA ALA A 676 17.67 -14.32 -20.78
C ALA A 676 18.52 -15.35 -21.54
N VAL A 677 19.75 -15.57 -21.10
CA VAL A 677 20.71 -16.52 -21.70
C VAL A 677 21.29 -17.41 -20.60
N THR A 678 21.44 -18.70 -20.88
CA THR A 678 22.22 -19.64 -20.07
C THR A 678 23.15 -20.45 -20.97
N GLY A 679 24.45 -20.40 -20.69
CA GLY A 679 25.48 -20.96 -21.58
C GLY A 679 25.39 -20.38 -23.00
N GLY A 680 25.19 -21.27 -24.00
CA GLY A 680 24.93 -20.90 -25.39
C GLY A 680 23.45 -20.79 -25.78
N THR A 681 22.52 -21.03 -24.85
CA THR A 681 21.07 -21.13 -25.13
C THR A 681 20.30 -19.90 -24.64
N VAL A 682 19.30 -19.47 -25.40
CA VAL A 682 18.41 -18.36 -25.03
C VAL A 682 17.17 -18.92 -24.33
N VAL A 683 16.88 -18.42 -23.13
CA VAL A 683 15.84 -18.91 -22.22
C VAL A 683 14.57 -18.05 -22.37
N PRO A 684 13.39 -18.65 -22.62
CA PRO A 684 12.11 -17.95 -22.60
C PRO A 684 11.63 -17.71 -21.15
N ILE A 685 10.75 -16.72 -20.97
CA ILE A 685 10.12 -16.44 -19.66
C ILE A 685 9.17 -17.59 -19.28
N TRP A 686 9.25 -18.07 -18.04
CA TRP A 686 8.43 -19.19 -17.56
C TRP A 686 6.95 -18.77 -17.38
N PRO A 687 6.01 -19.38 -18.12
CA PRO A 687 4.63 -18.88 -18.18
C PRO A 687 3.81 -19.14 -16.90
N GLY A 688 4.29 -19.99 -15.98
CA GLY A 688 3.50 -20.47 -14.85
C GLY A 688 3.08 -19.41 -13.82
N THR A 689 3.78 -18.28 -13.74
CA THR A 689 3.38 -17.12 -12.92
C THR A 689 2.13 -16.44 -13.48
N ALA A 690 2.05 -16.30 -14.81
CA ALA A 690 0.90 -15.78 -15.52
C ALA A 690 -0.27 -16.80 -15.55
N VAL A 691 0.02 -18.10 -15.68
CA VAL A 691 -0.98 -19.16 -15.49
C VAL A 691 -1.54 -19.15 -14.05
N SER A 692 -0.74 -18.77 -13.04
CA SER A 692 -1.23 -18.59 -11.65
C SER A 692 -2.17 -17.39 -11.48
N LEU A 693 -2.07 -16.36 -12.33
CA LEU A 693 -3.06 -15.29 -12.43
C LEU A 693 -4.33 -15.76 -13.17
N TYR A 694 -4.18 -16.56 -14.23
CA TYR A 694 -5.30 -17.21 -14.92
C TYR A 694 -6.15 -18.06 -13.95
N TRP A 695 -5.51 -18.91 -13.14
CA TRP A 695 -6.18 -19.74 -12.12
C TRP A 695 -6.89 -18.91 -11.03
N LEU A 696 -6.35 -17.75 -10.65
CA LEU A 696 -7.01 -16.87 -9.67
C LEU A 696 -8.34 -16.32 -10.21
N GLY A 697 -8.35 -15.90 -11.47
CA GLY A 697 -9.58 -15.47 -12.15
C GLY A 697 -10.57 -16.62 -12.37
N LEU A 698 -10.07 -17.78 -12.82
CA LEU A 698 -10.88 -18.98 -13.09
C LEU A 698 -11.57 -19.51 -11.82
N THR A 699 -10.82 -19.65 -10.73
CA THR A 699 -11.38 -20.07 -9.43
C THR A 699 -12.34 -19.03 -8.85
N GLY A 700 -12.04 -17.73 -9.00
CA GLY A 700 -12.95 -16.65 -8.62
C GLY A 700 -14.29 -16.69 -9.38
N ALA A 701 -14.26 -16.94 -10.69
CA ALA A 701 -15.45 -17.10 -11.50
C ALA A 701 -16.26 -18.36 -11.11
N ALA A 702 -15.60 -19.51 -10.91
CA ALA A 702 -16.26 -20.72 -10.46
C ALA A 702 -16.90 -20.58 -9.06
N VAL A 703 -16.24 -19.90 -8.12
CA VAL A 703 -16.83 -19.56 -6.79
C VAL A 703 -18.10 -18.71 -6.95
N LEU A 704 -18.13 -17.78 -7.89
CA LEU A 704 -19.30 -16.94 -8.17
C LEU A 704 -20.45 -17.75 -8.80
N ALA A 705 -20.17 -18.62 -9.78
CA ALA A 705 -21.19 -19.53 -10.34
C ALA A 705 -21.80 -20.45 -9.27
N LEU A 706 -20.95 -21.07 -8.44
CA LEU A 706 -21.38 -21.89 -7.31
C LEU A 706 -22.19 -21.08 -6.27
N SER A 707 -21.93 -19.78 -6.12
CA SER A 707 -22.72 -18.94 -5.20
C SER A 707 -24.17 -18.78 -5.65
N ALA A 708 -24.43 -18.72 -6.97
CA ALA A 708 -25.77 -18.64 -7.54
C ALA A 708 -26.55 -19.97 -7.42
N LEU A 709 -25.88 -21.12 -7.48
CA LEU A 709 -26.46 -22.48 -7.41
C LEU A 709 -27.05 -22.89 -6.03
N GLY A 710 -27.37 -21.93 -5.15
CA GLY A 710 -28.11 -22.15 -3.91
C GLY A 710 -27.52 -23.24 -3.00
N ARG A 711 -28.38 -24.13 -2.49
CA ARG A 711 -27.98 -25.30 -1.67
C ARG A 711 -27.31 -26.40 -2.51
N ALA A 712 -27.65 -26.53 -3.79
CA ALA A 712 -27.12 -27.58 -4.68
C ALA A 712 -25.62 -27.43 -4.96
N ALA A 713 -25.07 -26.22 -4.82
CA ALA A 713 -23.66 -25.89 -5.02
C ALA A 713 -22.64 -26.74 -4.23
N VAL A 714 -23.05 -27.41 -3.15
CA VAL A 714 -22.16 -28.24 -2.31
C VAL A 714 -21.60 -29.45 -3.07
N TYR A 715 -22.39 -30.08 -3.94
CA TYR A 715 -21.95 -31.26 -4.70
C TYR A 715 -20.87 -30.94 -5.76
N PRO A 716 -21.06 -29.98 -6.70
CA PRO A 716 -20.01 -29.61 -7.66
C PRO A 716 -18.79 -28.98 -6.98
N ALA A 717 -18.95 -28.30 -5.83
CA ALA A 717 -17.81 -27.83 -5.03
C ALA A 717 -16.98 -29.01 -4.51
N TRP A 718 -17.60 -30.04 -3.91
CA TRP A 718 -16.88 -31.25 -3.49
C TRP A 718 -16.24 -32.00 -4.66
N ALA A 719 -16.96 -32.15 -5.78
CA ALA A 719 -16.42 -32.80 -6.97
C ALA A 719 -15.16 -32.10 -7.50
N GLY A 720 -15.14 -30.76 -7.52
CA GLY A 720 -13.95 -29.99 -7.92
C GLY A 720 -12.79 -30.05 -6.92
N ILE A 721 -13.07 -30.13 -5.60
CA ILE A 721 -12.04 -30.37 -4.57
C ILE A 721 -11.40 -31.75 -4.75
N VAL A 722 -12.20 -32.79 -5.03
CA VAL A 722 -11.68 -34.13 -5.30
C VAL A 722 -10.89 -34.16 -6.61
N ALA A 723 -11.41 -33.54 -7.67
CA ALA A 723 -10.75 -33.49 -8.96
C ALA A 723 -9.37 -32.79 -8.91
N ILE A 724 -9.25 -31.64 -8.24
CA ILE A 724 -7.96 -30.95 -8.12
C ILE A 724 -6.96 -31.75 -7.27
N ALA A 725 -7.43 -32.42 -6.21
CA ALA A 725 -6.58 -33.29 -5.39
C ALA A 725 -6.01 -34.47 -6.20
N ILE A 726 -6.83 -35.08 -7.08
CA ILE A 726 -6.38 -36.11 -8.01
C ILE A 726 -5.35 -35.52 -9.01
N VAL A 727 -5.65 -34.38 -9.64
CA VAL A 727 -4.75 -33.72 -10.61
C VAL A 727 -3.39 -33.37 -9.99
N ALA A 728 -3.38 -32.93 -8.73
CA ALA A 728 -2.17 -32.59 -7.96
C ALA A 728 -1.35 -33.82 -7.51
N THR A 729 -1.96 -35.00 -7.40
CA THR A 729 -1.33 -36.18 -6.76
C THR A 729 -0.02 -36.62 -7.44
N PRO A 730 0.10 -36.72 -8.78
CA PRO A 730 1.37 -37.14 -9.40
C PRO A 730 2.49 -36.11 -9.21
N VAL A 731 2.16 -34.81 -9.30
CA VAL A 731 3.12 -33.71 -9.06
C VAL A 731 3.60 -33.71 -7.61
N ALA A 732 2.74 -34.09 -6.66
CA ALA A 732 3.12 -34.25 -5.25
C ALA A 732 4.04 -35.46 -5.03
N LEU A 733 3.74 -36.60 -5.66
CA LEU A 733 4.53 -37.83 -5.55
C LEU A 733 5.94 -37.71 -6.15
N MET A 734 6.19 -36.74 -7.04
CA MET A 734 7.54 -36.44 -7.53
C MET A 734 8.48 -35.91 -6.44
N ALA A 735 7.95 -35.35 -5.33
CA ALA A 735 8.77 -34.84 -4.21
C ALA A 735 9.45 -35.96 -3.37
N HIS A 736 9.00 -37.20 -3.53
CA HIS A 736 9.46 -38.36 -2.75
C HIS A 736 10.33 -39.35 -3.55
N ARG A 737 10.76 -38.97 -4.76
CA ARG A 737 11.62 -39.81 -5.61
C ARG A 737 13.10 -39.44 -5.45
N ASP A 738 13.97 -40.41 -5.73
CA ASP A 738 15.43 -40.24 -5.71
C ASP A 738 15.96 -39.28 -6.81
N ASP A 739 15.13 -38.94 -7.82
CA ASP A 739 15.42 -38.00 -8.91
C ASP A 739 14.85 -36.58 -8.68
N ALA A 740 14.35 -36.27 -7.47
CA ALA A 740 13.80 -34.96 -7.13
C ALA A 740 14.82 -33.82 -7.33
N VAL A 741 14.44 -32.82 -8.14
CA VAL A 741 15.31 -31.70 -8.55
C VAL A 741 15.69 -30.80 -7.37
N VAL A 742 14.83 -30.67 -6.35
CA VAL A 742 15.10 -29.92 -5.12
C VAL A 742 15.50 -30.86 -3.99
N SER A 743 16.63 -30.57 -3.35
CA SER A 743 17.25 -31.39 -2.31
C SER A 743 17.71 -30.57 -1.10
N GLU A 744 17.94 -31.26 0.03
CA GLU A 744 18.60 -30.68 1.20
C GLU A 744 20.03 -30.22 0.86
N SER A 745 20.42 -29.07 1.43
CA SER A 745 21.76 -28.52 1.31
C SER A 745 22.31 -28.05 2.65
N ASP A 746 23.62 -28.15 2.83
CA ASP A 746 24.37 -27.48 3.90
C ASP A 746 24.64 -25.98 3.60
N GLY A 747 24.18 -25.49 2.45
CA GLY A 747 24.31 -24.09 2.03
C GLY A 747 25.61 -23.76 1.30
N ARG A 748 26.47 -24.74 1.02
CA ARG A 748 27.69 -24.53 0.23
C ARG A 748 27.44 -24.76 -1.26
N THR A 749 27.61 -23.72 -2.07
CA THR A 749 27.60 -23.83 -3.55
C THR A 749 28.98 -24.11 -4.15
N MET A 750 30.03 -24.13 -3.33
CA MET A 750 31.42 -24.46 -3.71
C MET A 750 32.01 -25.56 -2.80
N PRO A 751 33.02 -26.32 -3.25
CA PRO A 751 33.65 -27.38 -2.46
C PRO A 751 34.21 -26.92 -1.10
N ALA A 752 34.33 -27.86 -0.17
CA ALA A 752 34.84 -27.63 1.19
C ALA A 752 36.22 -26.91 1.23
N VAL A 753 37.13 -27.27 0.32
CA VAL A 753 38.48 -26.65 0.24
C VAL A 753 38.41 -25.20 -0.23
N VAL A 754 37.50 -24.90 -1.17
CA VAL A 754 37.26 -23.54 -1.69
C VAL A 754 36.67 -22.66 -0.59
N THR A 755 35.59 -23.13 0.05
CA THR A 755 34.92 -22.41 1.14
C THR A 755 35.83 -22.18 2.36
N ALA A 756 36.67 -23.16 2.70
CA ALA A 756 37.69 -23.00 3.75
C ALA A 756 38.71 -21.90 3.41
N LYS A 757 39.29 -21.89 2.19
CA LYS A 757 40.21 -20.82 1.78
C LYS A 757 39.51 -19.46 1.74
N ALA A 758 38.30 -19.39 1.20
CA ALA A 758 37.49 -18.18 1.11
C ALA A 758 37.22 -17.52 2.48
N SER A 759 37.06 -18.32 3.55
CA SER A 759 36.89 -17.78 4.93
C SER A 759 38.08 -16.93 5.40
N THR A 760 39.28 -17.16 4.85
CA THR A 760 40.50 -16.39 5.12
C THR A 760 40.87 -15.40 4.00
N GLN A 761 40.41 -15.66 2.78
CA GLN A 761 40.68 -14.86 1.58
C GLN A 761 39.39 -14.65 0.77
N PRO A 762 38.48 -13.73 1.19
CA PRO A 762 37.14 -13.60 0.61
C PRO A 762 37.07 -13.25 -0.89
N ARG A 763 38.19 -12.81 -1.48
CA ARG A 763 38.30 -12.47 -2.91
C ARG A 763 38.99 -13.54 -3.77
N THR A 764 39.33 -14.70 -3.18
CA THR A 764 39.74 -15.90 -3.94
C THR A 764 38.71 -16.21 -5.02
N GLY A 765 39.17 -16.39 -6.25
CA GLY A 765 38.35 -16.81 -7.39
C GLY A 765 38.45 -18.32 -7.65
N THR A 766 37.33 -18.91 -8.03
CA THR A 766 37.24 -20.26 -8.60
C THR A 766 36.76 -20.14 -10.04
N LEU A 767 37.51 -20.66 -11.00
CA LEU A 767 37.07 -20.78 -12.39
C LEU A 767 36.16 -22.00 -12.52
N ARG A 768 34.84 -21.78 -12.55
CA ARG A 768 33.85 -22.82 -12.82
C ARG A 768 33.74 -23.01 -14.34
N ILE A 769 34.00 -24.23 -14.80
CA ILE A 769 33.79 -24.67 -16.17
C ILE A 769 32.63 -25.66 -16.17
N THR A 770 31.57 -25.37 -16.92
CA THR A 770 30.38 -26.23 -17.00
C THR A 770 30.19 -26.71 -18.45
N PRO A 771 30.41 -28.00 -18.75
CA PRO A 771 30.17 -28.57 -20.08
C PRO A 771 28.74 -28.34 -20.54
N GLN A 772 28.56 -27.85 -21.77
CA GLN A 772 27.27 -27.45 -22.31
C GLN A 772 26.67 -28.52 -23.26
N PRO A 773 25.34 -28.52 -23.47
CA PRO A 773 24.66 -29.58 -24.23
C PRO A 773 24.94 -29.57 -25.73
N ASP A 774 25.35 -28.42 -26.26
CA ASP A 774 25.89 -28.25 -27.62
C ASP A 774 27.31 -28.82 -27.79
N GLY A 775 27.93 -29.29 -26.70
CA GLY A 775 29.31 -29.74 -26.65
C GLY A 775 30.34 -28.64 -26.34
N GLY A 776 29.89 -27.39 -26.17
CA GLY A 776 30.70 -26.27 -25.72
C GLY A 776 30.99 -26.31 -24.21
N ILE A 777 31.51 -25.20 -23.69
CA ILE A 777 31.70 -24.98 -22.24
C ILE A 777 31.22 -23.57 -21.87
N ALA A 778 30.52 -23.46 -20.74
CA ALA A 778 30.33 -22.18 -20.06
C ALA A 778 31.49 -21.98 -19.08
N ALA A 779 31.96 -20.75 -18.96
CA ALA A 779 33.09 -20.38 -18.11
C ALA A 779 32.75 -19.17 -17.26
N GLU A 780 32.87 -19.32 -15.94
CA GLU A 780 32.53 -18.28 -14.97
C GLU A 780 33.58 -18.21 -13.87
N VAL A 781 33.91 -17.01 -13.39
CA VAL A 781 34.64 -16.85 -12.13
C VAL A 781 33.62 -16.70 -11.02
N VAL A 782 33.72 -17.53 -9.98
CA VAL A 782 32.94 -17.38 -8.74
C VAL A 782 33.87 -16.90 -7.64
N ARG A 783 33.46 -15.90 -6.86
CA ARG A 783 34.24 -15.31 -5.77
C ARG A 783 33.84 -15.89 -4.41
N GLY A 784 34.80 -15.97 -3.50
CA GLY A 784 34.54 -16.28 -2.09
C GLY A 784 33.96 -17.69 -1.88
N SER A 785 32.95 -17.79 -1.02
CA SER A 785 32.31 -19.06 -0.61
C SER A 785 31.37 -19.65 -1.67
N GLY A 786 31.04 -18.91 -2.73
CA GLY A 786 30.15 -19.38 -3.80
C GLY A 786 29.12 -18.35 -4.24
N GLN A 787 28.18 -18.78 -5.09
CA GLN A 787 27.05 -17.95 -5.52
C GLN A 787 25.92 -18.01 -4.49
N THR A 788 25.26 -16.87 -4.28
CA THR A 788 24.00 -16.75 -3.52
C THR A 788 22.85 -16.31 -4.45
N LEU A 789 21.61 -16.47 -3.98
CA LEU A 789 20.41 -16.07 -4.72
C LEU A 789 20.20 -14.54 -4.76
N ASP A 790 20.67 -13.83 -3.73
CA ASP A 790 20.43 -12.39 -3.54
C ASP A 790 21.40 -11.47 -4.31
N ASP A 791 22.52 -12.00 -4.81
CA ASP A 791 23.42 -11.28 -5.71
C ASP A 791 23.19 -11.60 -7.21
N GLN A 792 22.26 -12.52 -7.54
CA GLN A 792 21.86 -12.76 -8.92
C GLN A 792 21.33 -11.47 -9.57
N SER A 793 21.55 -11.31 -10.88
CA SER A 793 21.10 -10.12 -11.60
C SER A 793 20.67 -10.39 -13.04
N THR A 794 19.42 -10.04 -13.33
CA THR A 794 18.87 -9.99 -14.70
C THR A 794 19.71 -9.11 -15.64
N LEU A 795 20.36 -8.05 -15.14
CA LEU A 795 21.28 -7.23 -15.94
C LEU A 795 22.48 -8.01 -16.49
N SER A 796 22.85 -9.14 -15.89
CA SER A 796 23.89 -10.04 -16.42
C SER A 796 23.29 -11.15 -17.27
N THR A 797 22.18 -11.77 -16.85
CA THR A 797 21.58 -12.89 -17.60
C THR A 797 20.87 -12.46 -18.89
N THR A 798 20.50 -11.18 -19.03
CA THR A 798 19.93 -10.62 -20.27
C THR A 798 20.96 -9.85 -21.11
N GLU A 799 22.26 -9.99 -20.84
CA GLU A 799 23.32 -9.31 -21.59
C GLU A 799 23.54 -9.96 -22.97
N ARG A 800 23.27 -9.22 -24.05
CA ARG A 800 23.26 -9.74 -25.43
C ARG A 800 24.65 -9.85 -26.09
N SER A 801 25.73 -9.49 -25.40
CA SER A 801 27.05 -9.35 -26.00
C SER A 801 28.18 -9.54 -24.99
N LEU A 802 29.08 -10.49 -25.23
CA LEU A 802 30.24 -10.72 -24.36
C LEU A 802 31.20 -9.50 -24.38
N THR A 803 31.48 -8.98 -23.19
CA THR A 803 32.52 -7.98 -22.89
C THR A 803 33.92 -8.49 -23.27
N ALA A 804 34.90 -7.58 -23.34
CA ALA A 804 36.27 -7.93 -23.68
C ALA A 804 36.89 -8.94 -22.69
N ASP A 805 36.57 -8.83 -21.40
CA ASP A 805 37.11 -9.72 -20.36
C ASP A 805 36.34 -11.04 -20.24
N GLN A 806 35.03 -11.07 -20.48
CA GLN A 806 34.29 -12.34 -20.66
C GLN A 806 34.83 -13.11 -21.89
N LYS A 807 35.18 -12.43 -22.99
CA LYS A 807 35.82 -13.05 -24.16
C LYS A 807 37.20 -13.64 -23.81
N ARG A 808 38.02 -12.90 -23.06
CA ARG A 808 39.31 -13.40 -22.53
C ARG A 808 39.10 -14.62 -21.63
N LEU A 809 38.11 -14.59 -20.73
CA LEU A 809 37.76 -15.70 -19.84
C LEU A 809 37.35 -16.96 -20.63
N ALA A 810 36.54 -16.81 -21.68
CA ALA A 810 36.16 -17.91 -22.56
C ALA A 810 37.38 -18.52 -23.28
N THR A 811 38.32 -17.68 -23.79
CA THR A 811 39.58 -18.16 -24.37
C THR A 811 40.44 -18.90 -23.34
N ILE A 812 40.55 -18.40 -22.11
CA ILE A 812 41.27 -19.06 -21.01
C ILE A 812 40.68 -20.44 -20.73
N ALA A 813 39.36 -20.52 -20.52
CA ALA A 813 38.69 -21.77 -20.21
C ALA A 813 38.76 -22.77 -21.37
N GLY A 814 38.62 -22.33 -22.62
CA GLY A 814 38.76 -23.16 -23.82
C GLY A 814 40.19 -23.72 -23.98
N ASN A 815 41.19 -22.91 -23.67
CA ASN A 815 42.60 -23.33 -23.68
C ASN A 815 42.97 -24.27 -22.52
N LEU A 816 42.27 -24.19 -21.38
CA LEU A 816 42.45 -25.08 -20.22
C LEU A 816 41.69 -26.42 -20.36
N ALA A 817 40.49 -26.39 -20.93
CA ALA A 817 39.67 -27.58 -21.20
C ALA A 817 40.08 -28.34 -22.48
N SER A 818 41.19 -27.95 -23.12
CA SER A 818 41.74 -28.57 -24.33
C SER A 818 43.26 -28.66 -24.24
N ARG A 819 43.87 -29.61 -24.96
CA ARG A 819 45.33 -29.79 -24.99
C ARG A 819 45.98 -28.79 -25.95
N SER A 820 45.98 -27.52 -25.53
CA SER A 820 46.41 -26.36 -26.31
C SER A 820 47.91 -26.02 -26.20
N GLY A 821 48.57 -26.44 -25.10
CA GLY A 821 49.94 -26.02 -24.76
C GLY A 821 50.03 -24.57 -24.26
N PHE A 822 48.91 -23.93 -23.95
CA PHE A 822 48.82 -22.52 -23.56
C PHE A 822 49.19 -22.28 -22.09
N ASP A 823 50.12 -21.35 -21.82
CA ASP A 823 50.43 -20.92 -20.45
C ASP A 823 49.38 -19.92 -19.93
N ALA A 824 48.43 -20.43 -19.14
CA ALA A 824 47.44 -19.61 -18.46
C ALA A 824 47.95 -18.94 -17.16
N THR A 825 49.18 -19.21 -16.70
CA THR A 825 49.69 -18.81 -15.36
C THR A 825 49.56 -17.32 -15.10
N SER A 826 49.93 -16.48 -16.08
CA SER A 826 49.84 -15.02 -15.96
C SER A 826 48.40 -14.52 -15.85
N GLN A 827 47.48 -15.12 -16.59
CA GLN A 827 46.08 -14.71 -16.68
C GLN A 827 45.26 -15.20 -15.48
N LEU A 828 45.49 -16.43 -15.00
CA LEU A 828 44.92 -16.92 -13.74
C LEU A 828 45.37 -16.06 -12.54
N LYS A 829 46.65 -15.63 -12.51
CA LYS A 829 47.15 -14.70 -11.49
C LYS A 829 46.53 -13.31 -11.59
N GLN A 830 46.33 -12.77 -12.80
CA GLN A 830 45.64 -11.48 -12.99
C GLN A 830 44.16 -11.52 -12.56
N LEU A 831 43.44 -12.60 -12.85
CA LEU A 831 42.04 -12.79 -12.45
C LEU A 831 41.87 -13.15 -10.96
N GLY A 832 42.95 -13.46 -10.24
CA GLY A 832 42.91 -13.87 -8.83
C GLY A 832 42.24 -15.23 -8.62
N ILE A 833 42.41 -16.14 -9.58
CA ILE A 833 41.89 -17.51 -9.51
C ILE A 833 42.88 -18.37 -8.69
N ASP A 834 42.37 -19.12 -7.71
CA ASP A 834 43.13 -20.09 -6.91
C ASP A 834 42.71 -21.54 -7.21
N PHE A 835 41.56 -21.74 -7.87
CA PHE A 835 40.97 -23.05 -8.14
C PHE A 835 40.31 -23.11 -9.52
N VAL A 836 40.32 -24.29 -10.14
CA VAL A 836 39.50 -24.61 -11.33
C VAL A 836 38.55 -25.73 -10.94
N LEU A 837 37.26 -25.55 -11.21
CA LEU A 837 36.19 -26.50 -10.89
C LEU A 837 35.50 -26.91 -12.19
N LEU A 838 35.64 -28.17 -12.61
CA LEU A 838 34.83 -28.73 -13.67
C LEU A 838 33.51 -29.22 -13.04
N ALA A 839 32.45 -28.44 -13.23
CA ALA A 839 31.12 -28.76 -12.76
C ALA A 839 30.54 -29.97 -13.54
N PRO A 840 29.50 -30.65 -13.02
CA PRO A 840 28.74 -31.63 -13.78
C PRO A 840 28.27 -31.07 -15.14
N PRO A 841 28.13 -31.92 -16.17
CA PRO A 841 27.58 -31.51 -17.46
C PRO A 841 26.18 -30.91 -17.30
N ALA A 842 25.90 -29.82 -18.02
CA ALA A 842 24.59 -29.19 -17.97
C ALA A 842 23.51 -30.12 -18.55
N THR A 843 22.46 -30.36 -17.78
CA THR A 843 21.33 -31.21 -18.16
C THR A 843 20.40 -30.47 -19.13
N ALA A 844 20.47 -30.82 -20.41
CA ALA A 844 19.45 -30.40 -21.39
C ALA A 844 18.19 -31.25 -21.31
N LEU A 845 17.11 -30.69 -21.84
CA LEU A 845 15.81 -31.33 -22.02
C LEU A 845 15.78 -32.37 -23.18
N ASP A 846 16.89 -32.55 -23.90
CA ASP A 846 17.13 -33.54 -24.96
C ASP A 846 18.27 -34.49 -24.56
N GLU A 847 17.98 -35.79 -24.53
CA GLU A 847 18.91 -36.86 -24.15
C GLU A 847 20.20 -36.86 -24.99
N ARG A 848 20.11 -36.53 -26.29
CA ARG A 848 21.27 -36.55 -27.19
C ARG A 848 22.30 -35.50 -26.78
N ALA A 849 21.83 -34.31 -26.40
CA ALA A 849 22.67 -33.20 -25.99
C ALA A 849 23.39 -33.50 -24.66
N SER A 850 22.76 -34.26 -23.75
CA SER A 850 23.38 -34.75 -22.52
C SER A 850 24.61 -35.66 -22.78
N THR A 851 24.56 -36.49 -23.84
CA THR A 851 25.72 -37.31 -24.22
C THR A 851 26.90 -36.46 -24.72
N THR A 852 26.64 -35.38 -25.46
CA THR A 852 27.67 -34.46 -25.96
C THR A 852 28.33 -33.68 -24.81
N ALA A 853 27.53 -33.17 -23.86
CA ALA A 853 28.04 -32.52 -22.65
C ALA A 853 28.93 -33.46 -21.83
N SER A 854 28.53 -34.73 -21.68
CA SER A 854 29.30 -35.76 -20.98
C SER A 854 30.64 -36.07 -21.68
N ALA A 855 30.65 -36.13 -23.01
CA ALA A 855 31.87 -36.28 -23.80
C ALA A 855 32.80 -35.06 -23.68
N THR A 856 32.25 -33.85 -23.61
CA THR A 856 33.04 -32.63 -23.32
C THR A 856 33.59 -32.61 -21.89
N SER A 857 32.82 -33.06 -20.89
CA SER A 857 33.30 -33.21 -19.51
C SER A 857 34.53 -34.16 -19.42
N THR A 858 34.44 -35.30 -20.11
CA THR A 858 35.55 -36.27 -20.17
C THR A 858 36.79 -35.67 -20.84
N ARG A 859 36.63 -34.94 -21.96
CA ARG A 859 37.74 -34.26 -22.65
C ARG A 859 38.37 -33.16 -21.78
N ALA A 860 37.56 -32.36 -21.09
CA ALA A 860 38.02 -31.29 -20.21
C ALA A 860 38.83 -31.85 -19.03
N THR A 861 38.36 -32.92 -18.39
CA THR A 861 39.08 -33.63 -17.31
C THR A 861 40.48 -34.06 -17.79
N VAL A 862 40.55 -34.73 -18.94
CA VAL A 862 41.80 -35.24 -19.56
C VAL A 862 42.73 -34.13 -20.09
N ALA A 863 42.27 -32.88 -20.17
CA ALA A 863 43.08 -31.70 -20.45
C ALA A 863 43.58 -31.03 -19.16
N LEU A 864 42.72 -30.89 -18.15
CA LEU A 864 43.04 -30.27 -16.85
C LEU A 864 44.05 -31.12 -16.05
N ASP A 865 43.88 -32.45 -15.99
CA ASP A 865 44.85 -33.37 -15.37
C ASP A 865 46.19 -33.45 -16.13
N ALA A 866 46.22 -33.02 -17.39
CA ALA A 866 47.44 -32.97 -18.20
C ALA A 866 48.17 -31.62 -18.11
N ASN A 867 47.66 -30.65 -17.34
CA ASN A 867 48.21 -29.31 -17.24
C ASN A 867 49.19 -29.21 -16.04
N PRO A 868 50.51 -28.99 -16.26
CA PRO A 868 51.50 -28.96 -15.18
C PRO A 868 51.38 -27.75 -14.24
N VAL A 869 50.52 -26.77 -14.56
CA VAL A 869 50.22 -25.60 -13.74
C VAL A 869 49.13 -25.90 -12.70
N LEU A 870 48.35 -26.97 -12.89
CA LEU A 870 47.24 -27.36 -12.02
C LEU A 870 47.61 -28.56 -11.15
N SER A 871 47.16 -28.55 -9.90
CA SER A 871 47.26 -29.67 -8.98
C SER A 871 45.86 -30.28 -8.74
N SER A 872 45.68 -31.56 -9.05
CA SER A 872 44.37 -32.22 -8.86
C SER A 872 44.10 -32.41 -7.37
N VAL A 873 42.94 -31.92 -6.90
CA VAL A 873 42.48 -32.03 -5.51
C VAL A 873 41.55 -33.23 -5.35
N GLY A 874 40.75 -33.52 -6.39
CA GLY A 874 39.90 -34.71 -6.47
C GLY A 874 38.44 -34.41 -6.84
N THR A 875 37.62 -35.45 -6.78
CA THR A 875 36.17 -35.38 -6.98
C THR A 875 35.46 -34.81 -5.75
N THR A 876 34.47 -33.95 -5.97
CA THR A 876 33.66 -33.29 -4.93
C THR A 876 32.18 -33.31 -5.32
N SER A 877 31.27 -33.02 -4.39
CA SER A 877 29.84 -32.90 -4.69
C SER A 877 29.51 -31.82 -5.73
N SER A 878 30.37 -30.81 -5.90
CA SER A 878 30.21 -29.74 -6.89
C SER A 878 30.91 -30.03 -8.23
N GLY A 879 31.50 -31.21 -8.42
CA GLY A 879 32.32 -31.56 -9.59
C GLY A 879 33.79 -31.86 -9.25
N VAL A 880 34.66 -31.87 -10.26
CA VAL A 880 36.10 -32.18 -10.09
C VAL A 880 36.89 -30.88 -9.86
N LEU A 881 37.77 -30.88 -8.85
CA LEU A 881 38.49 -29.69 -8.39
C LEU A 881 40.00 -29.81 -8.60
N TRP A 882 40.61 -28.76 -9.16
CA TRP A 882 42.05 -28.54 -9.23
C TRP A 882 42.42 -27.23 -8.50
N ALA A 883 43.57 -27.19 -7.84
CA ALA A 883 44.12 -25.99 -7.21
C ALA A 883 45.30 -25.44 -8.03
N PHE A 884 45.42 -24.11 -8.03
CA PHE A 884 46.51 -23.37 -8.67
C PHE A 884 47.17 -22.44 -7.64
N ASP A 885 48.49 -22.56 -7.46
CA ASP A 885 49.22 -21.64 -6.60
C ASP A 885 49.55 -20.33 -7.34
N ARG A 886 48.86 -19.26 -6.94
CA ARG A 886 49.17 -17.90 -7.39
C ARG A 886 50.56 -17.43 -6.91
N GLY A 887 51.13 -18.01 -5.86
CA GLY A 887 52.38 -17.58 -5.23
C GLY A 887 52.27 -16.23 -4.50
N THR A 888 51.04 -15.77 -4.24
CA THR A 888 50.76 -14.52 -3.50
C THR A 888 49.35 -14.55 -2.91
N SER A 889 49.22 -14.01 -1.69
CA SER A 889 47.91 -13.78 -1.04
C SER A 889 47.32 -12.40 -1.33
N ALA A 890 48.02 -11.55 -2.10
CA ALA A 890 47.48 -10.27 -2.53
C ALA A 890 46.25 -10.46 -3.44
N VAL A 891 45.26 -9.57 -3.33
CA VAL A 891 44.09 -9.53 -4.22
C VAL A 891 44.44 -8.73 -5.48
N PRO A 892 44.45 -9.32 -6.69
CA PRO A 892 44.73 -8.60 -7.93
C PRO A 892 43.66 -7.55 -8.23
N ALA A 893 44.01 -6.51 -8.99
CA ALA A 893 43.07 -5.43 -9.33
C ALA A 893 41.74 -5.93 -9.95
N ALA A 894 41.80 -6.92 -10.85
CA ALA A 894 40.61 -7.55 -11.46
C ALA A 894 39.80 -8.48 -10.52
N ALA A 895 40.14 -8.51 -9.23
CA ALA A 895 39.38 -9.20 -8.18
C ALA A 895 38.99 -8.25 -7.02
N GLN A 896 39.43 -6.99 -7.04
CA GLN A 896 39.08 -5.99 -6.03
C GLN A 896 37.70 -5.38 -6.32
N ILE A 897 36.97 -5.04 -5.26
CA ILE A 897 35.73 -4.25 -5.36
C ILE A 897 36.14 -2.76 -5.46
N PRO A 898 35.62 -1.98 -6.43
CA PRO A 898 35.90 -0.55 -6.52
C PRO A 898 35.49 0.22 -5.26
N THR A 899 36.33 1.15 -4.80
CA THR A 899 36.09 1.94 -3.57
C THR A 899 34.76 2.68 -3.59
N ASP A 900 34.41 3.24 -4.75
CA ASP A 900 33.20 4.05 -4.96
C ASP A 900 32.07 3.25 -5.63
N ALA A 901 31.98 1.94 -5.36
CA ALA A 901 30.98 1.03 -5.91
C ALA A 901 29.53 1.53 -5.70
N GLY A 902 28.98 2.17 -6.74
CA GLY A 902 27.65 2.77 -6.77
C GLY A 902 27.58 4.25 -6.37
N GLY A 903 28.63 4.81 -5.76
CA GLY A 903 28.79 6.24 -5.44
C GLY A 903 27.53 6.93 -4.88
N ILE A 904 27.26 8.13 -5.38
CA ILE A 904 26.07 8.93 -5.02
C ILE A 904 24.77 8.21 -5.41
N TRP A 905 24.76 7.46 -6.52
CA TRP A 905 23.57 6.74 -6.99
C TRP A 905 23.08 5.70 -6.00
N ARG A 906 23.98 4.97 -5.33
CA ARG A 906 23.62 4.03 -4.25
C ARG A 906 22.85 4.72 -3.13
N VAL A 907 23.34 5.86 -2.66
CA VAL A 907 22.72 6.65 -1.59
C VAL A 907 21.36 7.21 -2.03
N LEU A 908 21.29 7.77 -3.25
CA LEU A 908 20.06 8.37 -3.78
C LEU A 908 18.97 7.32 -4.00
N VAL A 909 19.30 6.18 -4.61
CA VAL A 909 18.36 5.07 -4.86
C VAL A 909 17.82 4.52 -3.55
N LEU A 910 18.69 4.19 -2.60
CA LEU A 910 18.28 3.65 -1.30
C LEU A 910 17.47 4.67 -0.47
N LEU A 911 17.77 5.97 -0.56
CA LEU A 911 17.00 7.03 0.10
C LEU A 911 15.58 7.15 -0.49
N VAL A 912 15.45 7.15 -1.82
CA VAL A 912 14.13 7.25 -2.48
C VAL A 912 13.30 5.97 -2.24
N GLN A 913 13.92 4.79 -2.35
CA GLN A 913 13.27 3.51 -2.03
C GLN A 913 12.84 3.45 -0.56
N GLY A 914 13.73 3.78 0.38
CA GLY A 914 13.45 3.78 1.81
C GLY A 914 12.31 4.75 2.20
N ILE A 915 12.27 5.96 1.62
CA ILE A 915 11.18 6.91 1.86
C ILE A 915 9.85 6.38 1.32
N VAL A 916 9.81 5.91 0.06
CA VAL A 916 8.55 5.50 -0.58
C VAL A 916 7.99 4.22 0.03
N ILE A 917 8.83 3.20 0.25
CA ILE A 917 8.43 1.95 0.88
C ILE A 917 8.08 2.20 2.35
N GLY A 918 8.90 2.97 3.08
CA GLY A 918 8.65 3.32 4.48
C GLY A 918 7.34 4.08 4.70
N VAL A 919 7.03 5.08 3.85
CA VAL A 919 5.74 5.80 3.90
C VAL A 919 4.57 4.87 3.56
N THR A 920 4.74 3.96 2.60
CA THR A 920 3.69 3.00 2.22
C THR A 920 3.45 1.99 3.34
N LEU A 921 4.50 1.49 4.00
CA LEU A 921 4.42 0.63 5.18
C LEU A 921 3.74 1.34 6.37
N LEU A 922 4.10 2.60 6.63
CA LEU A 922 3.44 3.44 7.64
C LEU A 922 1.94 3.66 7.33
N LEU A 923 1.58 3.64 6.03
CA LEU A 923 0.21 3.75 5.57
C LEU A 923 -0.55 2.41 5.61
N SER A 924 0.09 1.26 5.39
CA SER A 924 -0.55 -0.07 5.41
C SER A 924 -0.89 -0.56 6.83
N ILE A 925 -0.01 -0.35 7.82
CA ILE A 925 -0.19 -0.81 9.21
C ILE A 925 -1.59 -0.42 9.75
N PRO A 926 -2.44 -1.37 10.18
CA PRO A 926 -3.76 -1.05 10.69
C PRO A 926 -3.67 -0.27 12.01
N THR A 927 -4.42 0.82 12.11
CA THR A 927 -4.49 1.64 13.34
C THR A 927 -5.92 1.75 13.80
N THR A 928 -6.21 1.52 15.08
CA THR A 928 -7.57 1.54 15.67
C THR A 928 -8.40 2.74 15.23
N ARG A 929 -7.81 3.94 15.27
CA ARG A 929 -8.44 5.22 14.85
C ARG A 929 -8.93 5.27 13.39
N SER A 930 -8.50 4.35 12.54
CA SER A 930 -9.04 4.22 11.17
C SER A 930 -10.42 3.55 11.14
N ALA A 931 -10.72 2.68 12.13
CA ALA A 931 -12.07 2.17 12.35
C ALA A 931 -12.97 3.29 12.90
N ASP A 932 -12.53 4.02 13.94
CA ASP A 932 -13.26 5.16 14.53
C ASP A 932 -13.75 6.15 13.47
N ARG A 933 -12.91 6.47 12.47
CA ARG A 933 -13.28 7.43 11.42
C ARG A 933 -14.22 6.85 10.36
N VAL A 934 -14.15 5.55 10.08
CA VAL A 934 -15.16 4.90 9.23
C VAL A 934 -16.50 4.84 9.96
N ALA A 935 -16.49 4.71 11.29
CA ALA A 935 -17.68 4.85 12.12
C ALA A 935 -18.26 6.28 12.03
N GLU A 936 -17.44 7.31 12.30
CA GLU A 936 -17.86 8.73 12.19
C GLU A 936 -18.42 9.10 10.81
N LEU A 937 -17.82 8.58 9.72
CA LEU A 937 -18.26 8.84 8.34
C LEU A 937 -19.48 8.02 7.90
N ASN A 938 -19.77 6.89 8.56
CA ASN A 938 -20.99 6.14 8.34
C ASN A 938 -22.15 6.74 9.16
N ALA A 939 -21.92 7.09 10.42
CA ALA A 939 -22.90 7.76 11.29
C ALA A 939 -23.47 9.03 10.63
N ARG A 940 -22.60 9.92 10.14
CA ARG A 940 -22.99 11.13 9.40
C ARG A 940 -23.72 10.84 8.07
N ARG A 941 -23.58 9.63 7.50
CA ARG A 941 -24.33 9.20 6.31
C ARG A 941 -25.71 8.61 6.63
N ALA A 942 -25.88 8.01 7.80
CA ALA A 942 -27.20 7.60 8.29
C ALA A 942 -28.03 8.85 8.63
N GLN A 943 -27.43 9.80 9.35
CA GLN A 943 -28.06 11.11 9.61
C GLN A 943 -28.39 11.85 8.32
N GLY A 944 -27.46 11.93 7.35
CA GLY A 944 -27.70 12.51 6.02
C GLY A 944 -28.48 11.61 5.05
N ARG A 945 -29.34 10.72 5.56
CA ARG A 945 -30.31 9.93 4.80
C ARG A 945 -31.71 10.01 5.41
N GLY A 946 -31.82 10.02 6.75
CA GLY A 946 -33.07 10.30 7.48
C GLY A 946 -33.56 11.75 7.38
N VAL A 947 -33.38 12.39 6.24
CA VAL A 947 -33.89 13.72 5.87
C VAL A 947 -34.65 13.65 4.54
N ASP A 948 -34.29 12.73 3.64
CA ASP A 948 -34.97 12.52 2.36
C ASP A 948 -36.07 11.43 2.42
N ASP A 949 -36.09 10.60 3.47
CA ASP A 949 -36.76 9.28 3.46
C ASP A 949 -37.83 9.10 4.57
N ASP A 950 -38.20 10.16 5.30
CA ASP A 950 -39.07 10.05 6.49
C ASP A 950 -40.15 11.15 6.57
N ILE A 951 -41.10 11.10 5.62
CA ILE A 951 -42.43 11.73 5.75
C ILE A 951 -43.49 10.64 5.61
N THR A 952 -43.60 9.77 6.61
CA THR A 952 -44.82 8.98 6.86
C THR A 952 -45.23 9.15 8.32
N ALA A 953 -46.50 9.46 8.56
CA ALA A 953 -46.99 9.74 9.90
C ALA A 953 -47.11 8.46 10.73
N VAL A 954 -46.52 8.45 11.92
CA VAL A 954 -46.73 7.39 12.91
C VAL A 954 -48.03 7.68 13.66
N GLU A 955 -49.13 7.12 13.17
CA GLU A 955 -50.41 7.07 13.88
C GLU A 955 -50.40 5.86 14.84
N PRO A 956 -50.73 6.04 16.13
CA PRO A 956 -50.74 4.95 17.11
C PRO A 956 -52.10 4.24 17.14
N ASP A 957 -52.14 2.95 16.80
CA ASP A 957 -53.33 2.10 16.97
C ASP A 957 -53.14 1.05 18.08
N ASP A 958 -54.24 0.69 18.74
CA ASP A 958 -54.31 -0.01 20.03
C ASP A 958 -55.48 -0.99 20.06
N ARG A 959 -55.32 -2.22 19.49
CA ARG A 959 -55.98 -3.49 19.90
C ARG A 959 -55.59 -4.73 19.07
N PRO A 960 -55.94 -5.97 19.52
CA PRO A 960 -55.32 -7.20 19.00
C PRO A 960 -56.26 -8.19 18.27
N ASP A 961 -55.62 -9.20 17.65
CA ASP A 961 -56.05 -10.59 17.37
C ASP A 961 -57.29 -10.91 16.50
N ALA A 962 -57.03 -11.40 15.27
CA ALA A 962 -57.70 -12.59 14.69
C ALA A 962 -56.92 -13.15 13.46
N PRO A 963 -56.74 -14.49 13.29
CA PRO A 963 -56.05 -15.08 12.15
C PRO A 963 -56.97 -15.90 11.20
N VAL A 964 -56.87 -15.70 9.89
CA VAL A 964 -57.39 -16.61 8.83
C VAL A 964 -56.42 -16.65 7.64
N ALA A 965 -56.33 -17.79 6.95
CA ALA A 965 -55.46 -18.00 5.80
C ALA A 965 -56.15 -17.70 4.44
N GLY A 966 -55.36 -17.53 3.39
CA GLY A 966 -55.82 -17.48 2.00
C GLY A 966 -54.65 -17.40 1.02
N GLU A 967 -54.59 -18.36 0.09
CA GLU A 967 -53.71 -18.28 -1.09
C GLU A 967 -54.45 -17.52 -2.20
N GLU A 968 -53.76 -16.64 -2.95
CA GLU A 968 -53.51 -16.86 -4.39
C GLU A 968 -52.67 -15.73 -5.02
N THR A 969 -52.20 -15.99 -6.24
CA THR A 969 -51.28 -15.17 -7.04
C THR A 969 -51.95 -14.04 -7.81
N ILE A 970 -51.20 -12.96 -8.07
CA ILE A 970 -51.24 -12.18 -9.34
C ILE A 970 -49.81 -11.73 -9.67
N ALA A 971 -49.53 -11.46 -10.94
CA ALA A 971 -48.17 -11.35 -11.48
C ALA A 971 -47.49 -9.99 -11.24
N GLU A 972 -46.16 -9.99 -11.29
CA GLU A 972 -45.35 -8.80 -11.59
C GLU A 972 -45.56 -8.42 -13.06
N GLU A 973 -46.05 -7.22 -13.35
CA GLU A 973 -46.05 -6.63 -14.69
C GLU A 973 -45.04 -5.48 -14.77
N SER A 974 -44.39 -5.35 -15.93
CA SER A 974 -43.19 -4.53 -16.12
C SER A 974 -43.47 -3.03 -16.23
N LEU A 975 -42.65 -2.22 -15.56
CA LEU A 975 -42.40 -0.83 -15.92
C LEU A 975 -40.89 -0.59 -15.98
N ASP A 976 -40.38 -0.46 -17.20
CA ASP A 976 -39.01 -0.04 -17.50
C ASP A 976 -38.91 1.50 -17.58
N GLU A 977 -37.67 2.00 -17.41
CA GLU A 977 -37.12 3.19 -18.08
C GLU A 977 -37.83 4.56 -17.90
N TYR A 978 -37.36 5.35 -16.94
CA TYR A 978 -37.31 6.82 -17.02
C TYR A 978 -36.18 7.41 -16.12
N GLU A 979 -34.92 7.31 -16.56
CA GLU A 979 -33.87 8.25 -16.11
C GLU A 979 -33.78 9.40 -17.12
N ALA A 980 -34.38 10.54 -16.79
CA ALA A 980 -34.25 11.77 -17.58
C ALA A 980 -33.23 12.71 -16.92
N GLU A 981 -32.13 13.00 -17.62
CA GLU A 981 -31.22 14.09 -17.23
C GLU A 981 -31.90 15.45 -17.52
N PRO A 982 -31.86 16.42 -16.59
CA PRO A 982 -32.19 17.80 -16.91
C PRO A 982 -30.98 18.47 -17.59
N GLU A 983 -31.14 18.84 -18.86
CA GLU A 983 -30.17 19.67 -19.60
C GLU A 983 -30.14 21.13 -19.09
N ASP A 984 -29.18 21.92 -19.59
CA ASP A 984 -28.84 23.26 -19.13
C ASP A 984 -29.95 24.32 -19.28
N GLU A 985 -30.01 25.27 -18.34
CA GLU A 985 -30.30 26.67 -18.70
C GLU A 985 -29.70 27.69 -17.71
N ALA A 986 -29.58 28.95 -18.17
CA ALA A 986 -29.18 30.18 -17.47
C ALA A 986 -27.75 30.28 -16.89
N ALA A 987 -26.91 31.06 -17.58
CA ALA A 987 -25.59 31.49 -17.10
C ALA A 987 -25.67 32.80 -16.29
N VAL A 988 -24.70 33.00 -15.39
CA VAL A 988 -24.28 34.32 -14.88
C VAL A 988 -22.75 34.38 -14.91
N GLU A 989 -22.21 35.52 -15.30
CA GLU A 989 -20.78 35.74 -15.56
C GLU A 989 -19.87 35.53 -14.33
N SER A 990 -18.62 35.19 -14.60
CA SER A 990 -17.49 35.47 -13.71
C SER A 990 -16.40 36.17 -14.52
N ALA A 991 -16.51 37.50 -14.61
CA ALA A 991 -15.45 38.34 -15.14
C ALA A 991 -14.31 38.48 -14.12
N ASP A 992 -13.09 38.64 -14.66
CA ASP A 992 -11.90 39.23 -14.04
C ASP A 992 -11.27 38.48 -12.81
N GLU A 993 -9.97 38.62 -12.54
CA GLU A 993 -8.98 39.55 -13.10
C GLU A 993 -7.82 38.86 -13.84
N ASP A 994 -7.33 39.56 -14.87
CA ASP A 994 -6.07 39.31 -15.56
C ASP A 994 -5.01 40.33 -15.07
N GLU A 995 -3.80 39.88 -14.71
CA GLU A 995 -2.61 40.74 -14.63
C GLU A 995 -1.35 39.89 -14.89
N ALA A 996 -0.39 40.30 -15.71
CA ALA A 996 -0.40 41.33 -16.75
C ALA A 996 0.72 41.00 -17.76
N ARG A 997 0.54 41.31 -19.05
CA ARG A 997 1.64 41.27 -20.02
C ARG A 997 1.46 42.31 -21.12
N ALA A 998 2.51 43.08 -21.39
CA ALA A 998 2.44 44.23 -22.29
C ALA A 998 2.33 43.82 -23.77
N VAL A 999 1.29 44.38 -24.39
CA VAL A 999 1.02 44.61 -25.82
C VAL A 999 1.96 45.78 -26.24
N GLU A 1000 2.58 45.92 -27.42
CA GLU A 1000 2.39 45.49 -28.83
C GLU A 1000 3.73 45.75 -29.62
N PRO A 1001 3.80 45.73 -30.98
CA PRO A 1001 3.49 44.68 -31.98
C PRO A 1001 4.76 44.13 -32.69
N GLU A 1002 4.61 43.08 -33.51
CA GLU A 1002 5.52 42.80 -34.63
C GLU A 1002 5.10 43.54 -35.92
N PRO A 1003 6.07 43.93 -36.75
CA PRO A 1003 5.87 43.98 -38.20
C PRO A 1003 7.03 43.32 -38.99
N ASP A 1004 6.69 42.25 -39.71
CA ASP A 1004 7.45 41.68 -40.84
C ASP A 1004 6.98 42.39 -42.16
N PRO A 1005 7.73 42.44 -43.29
CA PRO A 1005 9.08 41.93 -43.57
C PRO A 1005 10.08 42.95 -44.16
N GLY A 1006 11.37 42.56 -44.29
CA GLY A 1006 12.22 43.03 -45.40
C GLY A 1006 13.74 43.06 -45.21
N HIS A 1007 14.44 42.81 -46.33
CA HIS A 1007 15.88 43.04 -46.60
C HIS A 1007 16.94 42.12 -45.95
N GLU A 1008 17.35 41.12 -46.76
CA GLU A 1008 18.75 40.77 -47.08
C GLU A 1008 19.59 42.01 -47.53
N PRO A 1009 20.95 41.99 -47.65
CA PRO A 1009 21.79 40.83 -48.02
C PRO A 1009 23.20 40.74 -47.35
N GLU A 1010 24.08 39.92 -47.98
CA GLU A 1010 25.56 39.92 -47.89
C GLU A 1010 26.20 39.44 -46.56
N THR A 1011 27.21 38.55 -46.51
CA THR A 1011 27.89 37.64 -47.47
C THR A 1011 28.57 36.51 -46.60
N GLU A 1012 29.20 35.42 -47.07
CA GLU A 1012 30.04 35.14 -48.24
C GLU A 1012 30.31 33.61 -48.41
N HIS A 1013 30.90 33.20 -49.53
CA HIS A 1013 31.60 31.92 -49.78
C HIS A 1013 30.81 30.57 -49.87
N GLU A 1014 30.16 30.41 -51.03
CA GLU A 1014 30.24 29.23 -51.91
C GLU A 1014 31.70 28.94 -52.40
N PRO A 1015 31.99 27.93 -53.26
CA PRO A 1015 31.26 26.69 -53.63
C PRO A 1015 32.17 25.42 -53.65
N GLU A 1016 31.61 24.26 -54.00
CA GLU A 1016 32.04 23.50 -55.20
C GLU A 1016 31.00 22.44 -55.61
N THR A 1017 30.96 22.06 -56.89
CA THR A 1017 29.82 21.39 -57.55
C THR A 1017 30.25 20.30 -58.53
N GLU A 1018 29.45 19.23 -58.70
CA GLU A 1018 29.30 18.38 -59.90
C GLU A 1018 28.37 17.18 -59.55
N HIS A 1019 27.59 16.52 -60.42
CA HIS A 1019 26.93 16.89 -61.69
C HIS A 1019 25.82 15.82 -61.97
N GLU A 1020 24.78 16.15 -62.72
CA GLU A 1020 23.77 15.20 -63.25
C GLU A 1020 24.21 14.64 -64.65
N PRO A 1021 23.43 13.79 -65.35
CA PRO A 1021 22.77 12.54 -64.96
C PRO A 1021 23.03 11.41 -66.00
N GLU A 1022 22.39 10.24 -65.86
CA GLU A 1022 21.65 9.59 -66.98
C GLU A 1022 20.71 8.47 -66.49
N SER A 1023 19.93 7.85 -67.39
CA SER A 1023 18.72 7.06 -67.06
C SER A 1023 18.68 5.67 -67.70
N GLU A 1024 17.82 4.75 -67.22
CA GLU A 1024 16.88 3.98 -68.07
C GLU A 1024 15.94 3.00 -67.30
N HIS A 1025 14.79 2.71 -67.93
CA HIS A 1025 13.89 1.52 -67.86
C HIS A 1025 13.36 0.89 -66.54
N GLY A 1026 12.03 0.67 -66.51
CA GLY A 1026 11.31 -0.37 -65.71
C GLY A 1026 10.80 -1.52 -66.61
N PRO A 1027 9.77 -2.35 -66.26
CA PRO A 1027 8.76 -2.21 -65.19
C PRO A 1027 8.37 -3.53 -64.41
N LYS A 1028 7.17 -3.53 -63.79
CA LYS A 1028 6.31 -4.60 -63.15
C LYS A 1028 6.36 -6.04 -63.76
N PRO A 1029 5.98 -7.15 -63.06
CA PRO A 1029 4.58 -7.42 -62.58
C PRO A 1029 4.31 -8.43 -61.39
N GLU A 1030 3.00 -8.63 -61.09
CA GLU A 1030 2.22 -9.82 -60.55
C GLU A 1030 2.71 -10.72 -59.37
N SER A 1031 1.94 -11.45 -58.54
CA SER A 1031 0.50 -11.66 -58.20
C SER A 1031 -0.21 -13.03 -58.45
N ALA A 1032 -0.44 -13.80 -57.36
CA ALA A 1032 -1.62 -14.67 -57.09
C ALA A 1032 -1.72 -16.11 -57.79
N PRO A 1033 -2.82 -16.91 -57.74
CA PRO A 1033 -2.79 -18.22 -57.01
C PRO A 1033 -3.58 -19.46 -57.59
N VAL A 1034 -3.56 -20.60 -56.85
CA VAL A 1034 -4.67 -21.61 -56.64
C VAL A 1034 -4.96 -22.80 -57.64
N ILE A 1035 -4.77 -24.07 -57.16
CA ILE A 1035 -5.55 -25.36 -57.41
C ILE A 1035 -5.51 -26.01 -58.84
N PRO A 1036 -5.86 -27.32 -59.17
CA PRO A 1036 -6.25 -28.58 -58.45
C PRO A 1036 -5.46 -29.91 -58.80
N ALA A 1037 -5.97 -31.09 -58.33
CA ALA A 1037 -6.02 -32.44 -59.02
C ALA A 1037 -4.77 -33.39 -59.06
N LEU A 1038 -4.80 -34.74 -59.30
CA LEU A 1038 -5.77 -35.91 -59.22
C LEU A 1038 -4.96 -37.29 -59.23
N PRO A 1039 -5.53 -38.55 -59.30
CA PRO A 1039 -4.90 -39.83 -58.85
C PRO A 1039 -4.60 -40.85 -60.01
N PRO A 1040 -4.47 -42.21 -59.87
CA PRO A 1040 -4.35 -43.11 -58.68
C PRO A 1040 -3.26 -44.24 -58.79
N THR A 1041 -3.09 -45.10 -57.75
CA THR A 1041 -2.90 -46.58 -57.89
C THR A 1041 -2.89 -47.35 -56.54
N SER A 1042 -3.23 -48.65 -56.58
CA SER A 1042 -3.10 -49.68 -55.52
C SER A 1042 -3.15 -51.07 -56.18
N PRO A 1043 -2.30 -52.05 -55.78
CA PRO A 1043 -2.70 -53.18 -54.89
C PRO A 1043 -1.70 -53.38 -53.72
N ALA A 1044 -1.96 -54.02 -52.57
CA ALA A 1044 -2.77 -55.20 -52.17
C ALA A 1044 -2.00 -56.54 -52.12
N GLU A 1045 -2.51 -57.50 -51.32
CA GLU A 1045 -2.04 -58.89 -51.11
C GLU A 1045 -0.83 -59.11 -50.14
N GLN A 1046 -0.71 -60.20 -49.37
CA GLN A 1046 -1.67 -61.25 -48.92
C GLN A 1046 -1.11 -61.99 -47.65
N ARG A 1047 -2.03 -62.61 -46.88
CA ARG A 1047 -1.92 -63.86 -46.06
C ARG A 1047 -0.64 -64.10 -45.21
N ALA A 1048 -0.71 -64.14 -43.88
CA ALA A 1048 -1.32 -65.17 -43.02
C ALA A 1048 -0.52 -66.48 -42.88
N GLY A 1049 -0.19 -66.84 -41.63
CA GLY A 1049 0.43 -68.09 -41.21
C GLY A 1049 0.29 -68.24 -39.69
N ALA A 1050 -0.18 -69.39 -39.22
CA ALA A 1050 -0.56 -69.62 -37.83
C ALA A 1050 0.08 -70.89 -37.25
N ASP A 1051 -0.18 -71.10 -35.95
CA ASP A 1051 -0.32 -72.41 -35.26
C ASP A 1051 0.83 -72.88 -34.33
N ARG A 1052 0.42 -73.67 -33.33
CA ARG A 1052 1.18 -74.61 -32.46
C ARG A 1052 1.89 -74.13 -31.18
N VAL A 1053 1.10 -74.18 -30.11
CA VAL A 1053 1.50 -74.65 -28.76
C VAL A 1053 1.44 -76.19 -28.74
N PRO A 1054 2.39 -76.93 -28.11
CA PRO A 1054 2.04 -77.61 -26.84
C PRO A 1054 3.19 -77.86 -25.81
N LEU A 1055 2.84 -77.65 -24.53
CA LEU A 1055 3.08 -78.49 -23.33
C LEU A 1055 4.42 -79.24 -23.10
N VAL A 1056 4.95 -79.14 -21.87
CA VAL A 1056 5.10 -80.25 -20.87
C VAL A 1056 5.68 -79.71 -19.54
N GLY A 1057 5.29 -80.29 -18.38
CA GLY A 1057 5.85 -80.04 -17.03
C GLY A 1057 6.64 -81.26 -16.49
N PRO A 1058 6.85 -81.46 -15.15
CA PRO A 1058 6.25 -80.79 -14.00
C PRO A 1058 7.27 -80.33 -12.91
N ALA A 1059 6.80 -80.10 -11.66
CA ALA A 1059 7.56 -79.69 -10.45
C ALA A 1059 8.07 -80.94 -9.62
N PRO A 1060 8.41 -80.95 -8.28
CA PRO A 1060 7.94 -80.08 -7.17
C PRO A 1060 8.88 -79.79 -5.94
N VAL A 1061 8.39 -78.92 -5.03
CA VAL A 1061 8.48 -78.94 -3.52
C VAL A 1061 9.83 -78.88 -2.77
N ALA A 1062 9.95 -77.88 -1.88
CA ALA A 1062 10.39 -77.99 -0.47
C ALA A 1062 9.98 -76.73 0.34
N VAL A 1063 9.85 -76.81 1.68
CA VAL A 1063 9.42 -75.71 2.59
C VAL A 1063 10.19 -75.78 3.92
N ALA A 1064 10.67 -74.65 4.45
CA ALA A 1064 11.05 -74.49 5.88
C ALA A 1064 11.19 -73.02 6.36
N LEU A 1065 10.72 -72.78 7.59
CA LEU A 1065 11.11 -71.77 8.61
C LEU A 1065 11.26 -72.60 9.93
N PRO A 1066 11.68 -72.08 11.13
CA PRO A 1066 12.01 -70.71 11.57
C PRO A 1066 13.28 -70.61 12.48
N ASP A 1067 13.35 -69.55 13.30
CA ASP A 1067 13.94 -69.41 14.67
C ASP A 1067 15.47 -69.37 15.00
N ALA A 1068 15.91 -68.15 15.38
CA ALA A 1068 16.26 -67.68 16.75
C ALA A 1068 17.47 -68.21 17.57
N SER A 1069 17.87 -67.41 18.60
CA SER A 1069 18.93 -67.60 19.64
C SER A 1069 20.39 -67.62 19.14
N GLU A 1070 21.47 -67.23 19.84
CA GLU A 1070 21.74 -66.54 21.15
C GLU A 1070 23.23 -66.01 21.09
N GLN A 1071 23.95 -65.40 22.05
CA GLN A 1071 23.91 -65.10 23.51
C GLN A 1071 24.76 -63.80 23.71
N GLU A 1072 24.44 -62.83 24.59
CA GLU A 1072 24.82 -62.68 26.01
C GLU A 1072 26.27 -62.18 26.33
N THR A 1073 26.45 -61.55 27.50
CA THR A 1073 27.65 -60.90 28.09
C THR A 1073 28.07 -59.54 27.47
N ALA A 1074 28.28 -58.41 28.15
CA ALA A 1074 28.31 -57.96 29.56
C ALA A 1074 29.70 -57.58 30.15
N ASP A 1075 29.87 -56.26 30.29
CA ASP A 1075 30.32 -55.53 31.50
C ASP A 1075 31.82 -55.25 31.81
N THR A 1076 31.99 -54.12 32.50
CA THR A 1076 32.99 -53.77 33.53
C THR A 1076 34.29 -53.08 33.10
N ALA A 1077 34.63 -52.02 33.86
CA ALA A 1077 35.78 -51.15 33.69
C ALA A 1077 36.65 -51.09 34.97
N ILE A 1078 37.95 -50.85 34.81
CA ILE A 1078 38.92 -50.50 35.86
C ILE A 1078 39.86 -49.43 35.24
N ALA A 1079 40.13 -48.23 35.75
CA ALA A 1079 40.05 -47.55 37.06
C ALA A 1079 41.37 -47.49 37.87
N GLY A 1080 41.91 -46.27 38.03
CA GLY A 1080 43.07 -45.92 38.87
C GLY A 1080 44.42 -45.81 38.14
N GLY A 1081 45.31 -44.86 38.44
CA GLY A 1081 45.18 -43.65 39.28
C GLY A 1081 46.48 -43.22 39.96
N ALA A 1082 46.80 -41.91 39.99
CA ALA A 1082 47.78 -41.28 40.89
C ALA A 1082 47.71 -39.74 40.89
N THR A 1083 47.99 -39.13 42.05
CA THR A 1083 48.25 -37.68 42.31
C THR A 1083 49.77 -37.50 42.63
N PRO A 1084 50.35 -36.33 43.01
CA PRO A 1084 49.83 -34.98 43.34
C PRO A 1084 50.54 -33.85 42.53
N SER A 1085 50.53 -32.52 42.80
CA SER A 1085 50.26 -31.71 44.02
C SER A 1085 49.87 -30.24 43.68
N SER A 1086 49.25 -29.53 44.64
CA SER A 1086 49.37 -28.08 45.00
C SER A 1086 49.39 -26.98 43.89
N GLU A 1087 48.77 -25.80 44.04
CA GLU A 1087 48.31 -25.09 45.25
C GLU A 1087 47.28 -23.96 44.94
N SER A 1088 46.51 -23.52 45.96
CA SER A 1088 45.99 -22.14 46.18
C SER A 1088 45.12 -21.44 45.09
N ARG A 1089 43.93 -20.87 45.36
CA ARG A 1089 43.10 -20.71 46.59
C ARG A 1089 41.63 -20.46 46.22
N LEU A 1090 40.73 -20.85 47.13
CA LEU A 1090 39.26 -20.62 47.16
C LEU A 1090 38.93 -19.65 48.34
N PRO A 1091 37.66 -19.39 48.71
CA PRO A 1091 36.44 -19.05 47.95
C PRO A 1091 35.72 -17.79 48.51
N THR A 1092 34.52 -17.44 48.03
CA THR A 1092 33.25 -17.53 48.83
C THR A 1092 32.01 -16.94 48.12
N ARG A 1093 30.87 -17.62 48.35
CA ARG A 1093 29.47 -17.15 48.23
C ARG A 1093 29.02 -16.69 49.65
N PRO A 1094 27.90 -15.95 49.87
CA PRO A 1094 26.57 -16.47 49.56
C PRO A 1094 25.45 -15.43 49.31
N VAL A 1095 24.21 -15.95 49.16
CA VAL A 1095 22.93 -15.26 49.34
C VAL A 1095 22.54 -15.29 50.83
N PRO A 1096 21.73 -14.33 51.30
CA PRO A 1096 20.70 -14.68 52.29
C PRO A 1096 19.30 -14.13 51.96
N VAL A 1097 18.28 -14.84 52.46
CA VAL A 1097 16.91 -14.36 52.75
C VAL A 1097 16.93 -13.76 54.18
N VAL A 1098 15.95 -12.93 54.59
CA VAL A 1098 15.37 -12.85 55.98
C VAL A 1098 14.43 -11.64 56.21
N ASP A 1099 13.28 -11.92 56.86
CA ASP A 1099 12.37 -11.16 57.75
C ASP A 1099 11.68 -9.80 57.42
N GLU A 1100 10.34 -9.82 57.56
CA GLU A 1100 9.53 -8.80 58.29
C GLU A 1100 9.73 -8.99 59.81
N PRO A 1101 9.63 -7.95 60.69
CA PRO A 1101 8.32 -7.65 61.32
C PRO A 1101 8.10 -6.21 61.91
N THR A 1102 6.83 -5.86 62.23
CA THR A 1102 6.32 -5.07 63.42
C THR A 1102 6.97 -3.73 63.88
N THR A 1103 6.32 -2.71 64.46
CA THR A 1103 4.94 -2.37 64.94
C THR A 1103 4.88 -0.90 65.39
N LEU A 1104 3.66 -0.36 65.64
CA LEU A 1104 3.34 0.88 66.41
C LEU A 1104 3.74 2.22 65.72
N ASP A 1105 3.09 3.37 65.97
CA ASP A 1105 2.37 3.81 67.20
C ASP A 1105 1.07 4.64 66.89
N ASP A 1106 0.36 5.09 67.93
CA ASP A 1106 -1.03 5.60 67.92
C ASP A 1106 -1.27 7.08 67.48
N GLY A 1107 -2.54 7.41 67.15
CA GLY A 1107 -3.10 8.77 66.98
C GLY A 1107 -4.14 8.85 65.83
N LEU A 1108 -5.46 8.83 66.07
CA LEU A 1108 -6.33 9.91 66.59
C LEU A 1108 -6.25 11.20 65.74
N GLU A 1109 -7.31 11.77 65.14
CA GLU A 1109 -8.77 11.51 65.27
C GLU A 1109 -9.57 11.78 63.96
N GLU A 1110 -10.63 10.97 63.78
CA GLU A 1110 -11.97 11.21 63.20
C GLU A 1110 -12.19 12.06 61.89
N THR A 1111 -12.80 11.50 60.83
CA THR A 1111 -14.27 11.36 60.53
C THR A 1111 -14.86 12.70 60.00
N ILE A 1112 -15.49 12.80 58.80
CA ILE A 1112 -16.81 12.26 58.40
C ILE A 1112 -16.95 12.06 56.85
N ILE A 1113 -17.27 10.82 56.48
CA ILE A 1113 -18.25 10.33 55.47
C ILE A 1113 -18.41 11.03 54.09
N ARG A 1114 -18.17 10.25 53.03
CA ARG A 1114 -19.01 10.24 51.80
C ARG A 1114 -20.01 9.06 51.87
N PRO A 1115 -21.30 9.23 51.53
CA PRO A 1115 -22.20 8.10 51.35
C PRO A 1115 -22.01 7.43 49.97
N ARG A 1116 -21.89 6.11 49.97
CA ARG A 1116 -22.04 5.24 48.79
C ARG A 1116 -23.25 4.34 49.07
N ARG A 1117 -24.28 4.36 48.23
CA ARG A 1117 -25.43 3.45 48.37
C ARG A 1117 -25.36 2.29 47.37
N VAL A 1118 -25.95 1.18 47.79
CA VAL A 1118 -25.92 -0.13 47.13
C VAL A 1118 -27.32 -0.44 46.59
N THR A 1119 -27.39 -1.33 45.60
CA THR A 1119 -28.60 -1.88 45.00
C THR A 1119 -29.40 -2.76 45.96
N GLU A 1120 -30.72 -2.69 45.90
CA GLU A 1120 -31.62 -3.82 46.24
C GLU A 1120 -32.73 -3.96 45.18
N PRO A 1121 -33.30 -5.17 44.98
CA PRO A 1121 -34.33 -5.44 43.98
C PRO A 1121 -35.74 -5.60 44.58
N GLY A 1122 -36.74 -5.67 43.70
CA GLY A 1122 -38.13 -6.00 44.04
C GLY A 1122 -39.10 -4.87 43.73
N GLY A 1123 -40.30 -5.21 43.28
CA GLY A 1123 -41.36 -4.26 42.99
C GLY A 1123 -42.73 -4.92 43.09
N ASP A 1124 -43.78 -4.11 42.97
CA ASP A 1124 -45.14 -4.58 42.64
C ASP A 1124 -45.91 -3.45 41.92
N ARG A 1125 -47.04 -3.83 41.31
CA ARG A 1125 -48.07 -3.06 40.56
C ARG A 1125 -47.99 -1.52 40.54
N GLY A 1126 -48.17 -0.98 39.34
CA GLY A 1126 -48.48 0.42 39.03
C GLY A 1126 -48.88 0.55 37.57
#